data_AF-X8JBT2-F1
#
_entry.id   AF-X8JBT2-F1
#
_cell.length_a   1.000
_cell.length_b   1.000
_cell.length_c   1.000
_cell.angle_alpha   90.00
_cell.angle_beta   90.00
_cell.angle_gamma   90.00
#
_symmetry.space_group_name_H-M   'P 1'
#
loop_
_entity.id
_entity.type
_entity.pdbx_description
1 polymer ?
#
loop_
_entity_poly.entity_id
_entity_poly.type
_entity_poly.pdbx_seq_one_letter_code
_entity_poly.pdbx_strand_id
1 'polypeptide(L)'
;MFSSNVQFLRQRILKQILSPGQENRNIEQQDRNSDLGNGRDELDDLFESIAGPFEPILDPEKLPGADQAAYYDLEELEDQLQFYISSPFNTSLIHFPNGTTTTSMHLPDLNAICELLPAAHPATQRLQHYIQGLQQLTLEIQSTECIHPILVAQKEMLGKATEIELEKLLESLQAVHSGQVSRTHHSDNIRFVDPGVGREACGFILVAFQAILTLAAELQGARAPSFMDQHIREIPSTLPIALARLNLPPRLQYYVSCPKCSTLYPQRIGVEVPTKCTSRNVDNQLCDRELFTNEYRGSKSRKRPEQRYSHQLFEDWLGELLLRPGTEKAIMSARPSLKEIMTDVWDAPYLSSFSTNGKDNFFEAPDDELRLCMLIFHDGFNPLGNSAGGKVRSVGSFYMICMNLPADIRYDTAYAYLTAVIPGPAEPSKEDLHHFVRPIADDMLEMYDPGIMIKTHDYPNGRRVRVVVPIGSMDIPAARGFAGFAGHSHTCFCHLCTAILSQIHHVNLDLFQLRSMDTHRAQVAAWASAPDGCSRDKYFKENGVRSSEWLRFEWWNAFAATVVGPMHWSKNILEKHLRRAMGWSWSLTTGIPGTPSLGRPITQLEYEWGVSTMQSCNASELEASHLPMHNDMGRTTLPQWFKLPPKNFARVSHGKLQAEEYKSLAFVPFVITLVRLWGISPVGPYRERLDNFLHLMLAVRILAFQSLVESDILAFEHHYQTYLSQLAELYPYESRIPVQHLGLHLPAFLRALGPSTRYSESTCEMFNGLLQDISTNFKFGE
;
A
#
# COMPACT_ATOMS: atom_id res chain seq x y z
N MET A 1 17.07 -26.08 -0.80
CA MET A 1 16.39 -25.14 -1.71
C MET A 1 17.39 -24.19 -2.39
N PHE A 2 18.64 -24.62 -2.68
CA PHE A 2 19.72 -23.75 -3.17
C PHE A 2 20.60 -24.39 -4.28
N SER A 3 20.11 -25.43 -4.97
CA SER A 3 20.82 -26.06 -6.14
C SER A 3 20.47 -25.40 -7.47
N SER A 4 19.61 -24.38 -7.42
CA SER A 4 19.19 -23.61 -8.56
C SER A 4 20.20 -22.53 -8.94
N ASN A 5 21.16 -22.15 -8.09
CA ASN A 5 21.90 -20.90 -8.27
C ASN A 5 22.58 -20.78 -9.66
N VAL A 6 23.42 -21.70 -10.15
CA VAL A 6 24.03 -21.47 -11.49
C VAL A 6 23.01 -21.51 -12.65
N GLN A 7 21.97 -22.35 -12.57
CA GLN A 7 20.91 -22.44 -13.59
C GLN A 7 19.91 -21.27 -13.51
N PHE A 8 19.71 -20.71 -12.31
CA PHE A 8 18.86 -19.57 -11.98
C PHE A 8 19.59 -18.27 -12.24
N LEU A 9 20.91 -18.16 -11.98
CA LEU A 9 21.80 -17.11 -12.49
C LEU A 9 21.76 -17.10 -13.99
N ARG A 10 21.96 -18.25 -14.64
CA ARG A 10 21.86 -18.35 -16.10
C ARG A 10 20.49 -17.86 -16.58
N GLN A 11 19.37 -18.27 -15.97
CA GLN A 11 18.05 -17.78 -16.35
C GLN A 11 17.79 -16.30 -16.01
N ARG A 12 18.40 -15.77 -14.95
CA ARG A 12 18.20 -14.40 -14.44
C ARG A 12 19.09 -13.40 -15.19
N ILE A 13 20.36 -13.73 -15.38
CA ILE A 13 21.36 -13.03 -16.20
C ILE A 13 20.95 -13.09 -17.68
N LEU A 14 20.63 -14.26 -18.28
CA LEU A 14 20.19 -14.30 -19.69
C LEU A 14 18.84 -13.60 -19.90
N LYS A 15 17.88 -13.65 -18.95
CA LYS A 15 16.62 -12.90 -19.10
C LYS A 15 16.81 -11.38 -19.05
N GLN A 16 17.75 -10.88 -18.25
CA GLN A 16 17.89 -9.44 -17.99
C GLN A 16 18.98 -8.79 -18.83
N ILE A 17 20.08 -9.50 -19.11
CA ILE A 17 21.13 -9.03 -20.00
C ILE A 17 20.69 -9.15 -21.47
N LEU A 18 19.91 -10.17 -21.85
CA LEU A 18 19.55 -10.44 -23.25
C LEU A 18 18.05 -10.27 -23.54
N SER A 19 17.28 -9.55 -22.72
CA SER A 19 16.00 -9.01 -23.21
C SER A 19 16.30 -7.75 -24.03
N PRO A 20 16.29 -7.80 -25.37
CA PRO A 20 16.21 -6.56 -26.12
C PRO A 20 14.89 -5.90 -25.70
N GLY A 21 14.93 -4.60 -25.41
CA GLY A 21 13.73 -3.79 -25.33
C GLY A 21 12.96 -3.92 -26.65
N GLN A 22 12.03 -4.88 -26.70
CA GLN A 22 11.12 -5.11 -27.81
C GLN A 22 9.69 -5.15 -27.29
N GLU A 23 9.14 -3.98 -27.00
CA GLU A 23 7.82 -3.61 -27.49
C GLU A 23 7.90 -2.14 -27.97
N ASN A 24 8.66 -1.90 -29.04
CA ASN A 24 8.37 -0.93 -30.11
C ASN A 24 9.59 -0.73 -31.01
N ARG A 25 9.61 -1.41 -32.17
CA ARG A 25 10.11 -0.91 -33.47
C ARG A 25 10.05 -2.04 -34.51
N ASN A 26 9.01 -2.00 -35.33
CA ASN A 26 9.14 -2.39 -36.74
C ASN A 26 9.26 -1.10 -37.52
N ILE A 27 10.48 -0.71 -37.93
CA ILE A 27 10.84 -0.18 -39.28
C ILE A 27 12.39 -0.32 -39.39
N GLU A 28 12.81 -1.17 -40.33
CA GLU A 28 14.11 -1.24 -41.04
C GLU A 28 15.43 -1.06 -40.26
N GLN A 29 16.09 -2.19 -39.94
CA GLN A 29 17.56 -2.37 -40.06
C GLN A 29 17.93 -3.85 -39.84
N GLN A 30 17.83 -4.65 -40.91
CA GLN A 30 18.73 -5.80 -41.10
C GLN A 30 20.10 -5.21 -41.47
N ASP A 31 21.17 -5.70 -40.84
CA ASP A 31 22.62 -5.44 -41.10
C ASP A 31 23.47 -4.84 -39.95
N ARG A 32 23.01 -4.83 -38.69
CA ARG A 32 23.91 -4.59 -37.53
C ARG A 32 23.79 -5.60 -36.37
N ASN A 33 23.26 -6.80 -36.63
CA ASN A 33 23.10 -7.85 -35.61
C ASN A 33 24.27 -8.86 -35.57
N SER A 34 25.44 -8.54 -36.14
CA SER A 34 26.58 -9.47 -36.14
C SER A 34 27.44 -9.41 -34.86
N ASP A 35 27.46 -8.29 -34.13
CA ASP A 35 28.40 -8.12 -33.00
C ASP A 35 27.80 -8.48 -31.63
N LEU A 36 26.48 -8.32 -31.42
CA LEU A 36 25.77 -8.77 -30.20
C LEU A 36 25.54 -10.30 -30.16
N GLY A 37 25.74 -11.00 -31.27
CA GLY A 37 25.63 -12.46 -31.36
C GLY A 37 26.79 -13.19 -30.67
N ASN A 38 28.01 -12.62 -30.69
CA ASN A 38 29.20 -13.28 -30.17
C ASN A 38 29.17 -13.46 -28.63
N GLY A 39 28.64 -12.49 -27.88
CA GLY A 39 28.58 -12.60 -26.41
C GLY A 39 27.60 -13.67 -25.90
N ARG A 40 26.58 -14.00 -26.70
CA ARG A 40 25.62 -15.07 -26.39
C ARG A 40 26.22 -16.44 -26.65
N ASP A 41 26.86 -16.61 -27.79
CA ASP A 41 27.50 -17.88 -28.19
C ASP A 41 28.70 -18.19 -27.26
N GLU A 42 29.48 -17.19 -26.83
CA GLU A 42 30.57 -17.37 -25.85
C GLU A 42 30.09 -17.77 -24.44
N LEU A 43 28.98 -17.21 -23.95
CA LEU A 43 28.39 -17.57 -22.64
C LEU A 43 27.74 -18.96 -22.66
N ASP A 44 27.17 -19.36 -23.81
CA ASP A 44 26.60 -20.69 -24.00
C ASP A 44 27.71 -21.76 -24.18
N ASP A 45 28.79 -21.46 -24.92
CA ASP A 45 29.96 -22.35 -25.10
C ASP A 45 30.73 -22.59 -23.78
N LEU A 46 30.92 -21.55 -22.96
CA LEU A 46 31.55 -21.66 -21.65
C LEU A 46 30.74 -22.61 -20.74
N PHE A 47 29.41 -22.51 -20.77
CA PHE A 47 28.50 -23.35 -20.00
C PHE A 47 28.51 -24.82 -20.46
N GLU A 48 28.52 -25.07 -21.78
CA GLU A 48 28.61 -26.43 -22.33
C GLU A 48 29.94 -27.11 -21.96
N SER A 49 31.04 -26.36 -21.87
CA SER A 49 32.35 -26.89 -21.45
C SER A 49 32.41 -27.34 -19.98
N ILE A 50 31.53 -26.80 -19.13
CA ILE A 50 31.48 -27.04 -17.68
C ILE A 50 30.44 -28.12 -17.34
N ALA A 51 29.56 -28.49 -18.30
CA ALA A 51 28.43 -29.40 -18.09
C ALA A 51 28.81 -30.90 -18.13
N GLY A 52 29.43 -31.39 -17.05
CA GLY A 52 29.44 -32.83 -16.72
C GLY A 52 28.16 -33.30 -16.00
N PRO A 53 27.98 -34.61 -15.73
CA PRO A 53 26.81 -35.13 -15.02
C PRO A 53 26.83 -34.64 -13.55
N PHE A 54 25.95 -33.69 -13.22
CA PHE A 54 25.90 -33.01 -11.92
C PHE A 54 25.06 -33.77 -10.87
N GLU A 55 25.63 -34.05 -9.70
CA GLU A 55 24.93 -34.26 -8.41
C GLU A 55 25.13 -33.04 -7.46
N PRO A 56 24.66 -33.07 -6.19
CA PRO A 56 23.73 -32.13 -5.56
C PRO A 56 24.35 -30.82 -5.03
N ILE A 57 23.47 -29.89 -4.60
CA ILE A 57 23.71 -28.61 -3.88
C ILE A 57 25.10 -28.51 -3.23
N LEU A 58 25.88 -27.49 -3.62
CA LEU A 58 27.08 -27.09 -2.89
C LEU A 58 26.71 -26.67 -1.47
N ASP A 59 27.16 -27.46 -0.49
CA ASP A 59 26.99 -27.15 0.93
C ASP A 59 28.20 -26.31 1.37
N PRO A 60 28.01 -25.00 1.67
CA PRO A 60 29.13 -24.12 2.02
C PRO A 60 29.83 -24.57 3.31
N GLU A 61 29.18 -25.33 4.20
CA GLU A 61 29.79 -25.87 5.41
C GLU A 61 30.76 -27.04 5.13
N LYS A 62 30.74 -27.60 3.91
CA LYS A 62 31.60 -28.70 3.49
C LYS A 62 32.77 -28.26 2.59
N LEU A 63 32.87 -26.97 2.26
CA LEU A 63 33.95 -26.44 1.44
C LEU A 63 35.21 -26.15 2.26
N PRO A 64 36.42 -26.36 1.69
CA PRO A 64 37.65 -25.92 2.32
C PRO A 64 37.68 -24.39 2.42
N GLY A 65 38.31 -23.86 3.48
CA GLY A 65 38.11 -22.47 3.92
C GLY A 65 38.25 -21.37 2.86
N ALA A 66 39.13 -21.52 1.87
CA ALA A 66 39.25 -20.54 0.78
C ALA A 66 38.03 -20.58 -0.17
N ASP A 67 37.56 -21.77 -0.55
CA ASP A 67 36.35 -21.94 -1.37
C ASP A 67 35.07 -21.60 -0.60
N GLN A 68 35.05 -21.81 0.73
CA GLN A 68 33.93 -21.41 1.58
C GLN A 68 33.79 -19.88 1.63
N ALA A 69 34.89 -19.14 1.76
CA ALA A 69 34.88 -17.68 1.69
C ALA A 69 34.46 -17.20 0.30
N ALA A 70 35.05 -17.78 -0.75
CA ALA A 70 34.70 -17.45 -2.13
C ALA A 70 33.23 -17.71 -2.48
N TYR A 71 32.58 -18.71 -1.86
CA TYR A 71 31.14 -18.95 -2.03
C TYR A 71 30.32 -17.72 -1.60
N TYR A 72 30.58 -17.17 -0.41
CA TYR A 72 29.84 -16.02 0.10
C TYR A 72 30.24 -14.71 -0.60
N ASP A 73 31.53 -14.55 -0.92
CA ASP A 73 32.02 -13.38 -1.64
C ASP A 73 31.38 -13.29 -3.04
N LEU A 74 31.31 -14.40 -3.79
CA LEU A 74 30.68 -14.42 -5.11
C LEU A 74 29.16 -14.23 -5.04
N GLU A 75 28.48 -14.66 -3.97
CA GLU A 75 27.04 -14.40 -3.74
C GLU A 75 26.79 -12.91 -3.48
N GLU A 76 27.63 -12.25 -2.69
CA GLU A 76 27.53 -10.80 -2.45
C GLU A 76 27.84 -9.99 -3.72
N LEU A 77 28.89 -10.35 -4.46
CA LEU A 77 29.28 -9.68 -5.70
C LEU A 77 28.22 -9.85 -6.79
N GLU A 78 27.53 -10.99 -6.81
CA GLU A 78 26.37 -11.21 -7.68
C GLU A 78 25.20 -10.29 -7.33
N ASP A 79 24.84 -10.17 -6.06
CA ASP A 79 23.76 -9.27 -5.62
C ASP A 79 24.09 -7.80 -5.97
N GLN A 80 25.35 -7.41 -5.87
CA GLN A 80 25.82 -6.10 -6.32
C GLN A 80 25.68 -5.93 -7.84
N LEU A 81 26.11 -6.91 -8.64
CA LEU A 81 25.93 -6.88 -10.10
C LEU A 81 24.44 -6.78 -10.48
N GLN A 82 23.59 -7.51 -9.77
CA GLN A 82 22.16 -7.51 -9.97
C GLN A 82 21.50 -6.15 -9.69
N PHE A 83 22.05 -5.37 -8.74
CA PHE A 83 21.65 -3.98 -8.55
C PHE A 83 21.97 -3.12 -9.78
N TYR A 84 23.17 -3.25 -10.36
CA TYR A 84 23.55 -2.51 -11.57
C TYR A 84 22.70 -2.89 -12.79
N ILE A 85 22.42 -4.18 -12.98
CA ILE A 85 21.56 -4.69 -14.08
C ILE A 85 20.11 -4.20 -13.93
N SER A 86 19.57 -4.20 -12.71
CA SER A 86 18.19 -3.77 -12.46
C SER A 86 18.00 -2.25 -12.46
N SER A 87 19.09 -1.49 -12.33
CA SER A 87 19.10 -0.03 -12.32
C SER A 87 20.11 0.52 -13.35
N PRO A 88 19.91 0.28 -14.66
CA PRO A 88 20.85 0.72 -15.69
C PRO A 88 20.95 2.25 -15.71
N PHE A 89 22.15 2.77 -15.95
CA PHE A 89 22.35 4.22 -16.03
C PHE A 89 21.57 4.81 -17.21
N ASN A 90 20.72 5.80 -16.94
CA ASN A 90 19.98 6.49 -18.00
C ASN A 90 20.91 7.45 -18.78
N THR A 91 21.42 6.98 -19.91
CA THR A 91 22.32 7.72 -20.80
C THR A 91 21.68 8.95 -21.43
N SER A 92 20.34 9.08 -21.43
CA SER A 92 19.63 10.27 -21.91
C SER A 92 19.88 11.52 -21.06
N LEU A 93 20.44 11.35 -19.85
CA LEU A 93 20.81 12.44 -18.94
C LEU A 93 22.15 13.10 -19.30
N ILE A 94 22.88 12.53 -20.26
CA ILE A 94 24.20 13.00 -20.68
C ILE A 94 24.04 13.99 -21.83
N HIS A 95 24.69 15.15 -21.68
CA HIS A 95 24.73 16.19 -22.70
C HIS A 95 26.18 16.48 -23.07
N PHE A 96 26.53 16.19 -24.32
CA PHE A 96 27.83 16.54 -24.88
C PHE A 96 27.88 18.04 -25.19
N PRO A 97 28.96 18.76 -24.82
CA PRO A 97 29.13 20.18 -25.14
C PRO A 97 29.12 20.44 -26.66
N ASN A 98 28.44 21.52 -27.09
CA ASN A 98 28.34 21.90 -28.50
C ASN A 98 29.74 22.02 -29.16
N GLY A 99 29.96 21.27 -30.25
CA GLY A 99 31.23 21.25 -31.00
C GLY A 99 32.06 19.97 -30.84
N THR A 100 31.67 19.06 -29.94
CA THR A 100 32.33 17.74 -29.77
C THR A 100 31.73 16.64 -30.66
N THR A 101 30.48 16.77 -31.07
CA THR A 101 29.77 15.84 -31.97
C THR A 101 30.22 16.02 -33.41
N THR A 102 31.40 15.48 -33.75
CA THR A 102 31.82 15.31 -35.15
C THR A 102 31.49 13.90 -35.61
N THR A 103 30.88 13.77 -36.78
CA THR A 103 30.31 12.52 -37.32
C THR A 103 31.36 11.43 -37.65
N SER A 104 32.65 11.64 -37.32
CA SER A 104 33.74 10.71 -37.65
C SER A 104 34.69 10.36 -36.50
N MET A 105 34.39 10.71 -35.24
CA MET A 105 35.22 10.32 -34.09
C MET A 105 34.59 9.10 -33.39
N HIS A 106 35.12 7.90 -33.67
CA HIS A 106 34.78 6.70 -32.92
C HIS A 106 35.53 6.73 -31.60
N LEU A 107 34.83 6.95 -30.48
CA LEU A 107 35.45 6.94 -29.15
C LEU A 107 35.71 5.49 -28.74
N PRO A 108 36.94 5.12 -28.33
CA PRO A 108 37.30 3.72 -28.15
C PRO A 108 36.82 3.13 -26.81
N ASP A 109 36.65 3.95 -25.77
CA ASP A 109 36.31 3.46 -24.42
C ASP A 109 35.54 4.50 -23.57
N LEU A 110 35.04 4.03 -22.42
CA LEU A 110 34.25 4.82 -21.47
C LEU A 110 35.05 5.97 -20.82
N ASN A 111 36.37 5.83 -20.65
CA ASN A 111 37.20 6.86 -20.05
C ASN A 111 37.35 8.05 -21.00
N ALA A 112 37.56 7.78 -22.29
CA ALA A 112 37.58 8.80 -23.34
C ALA A 112 36.24 9.55 -23.43
N ILE A 113 35.11 8.88 -23.21
CA ILE A 113 33.79 9.55 -23.13
C ILE A 113 33.71 10.46 -21.91
N CYS A 114 34.17 10.01 -20.74
CA CYS A 114 34.16 10.81 -19.52
C CYS A 114 35.03 12.08 -19.62
N GLU A 115 36.14 12.04 -20.35
CA GLU A 115 37.01 13.21 -20.58
C GLU A 115 36.34 14.30 -21.43
N LEU A 116 35.39 13.93 -22.29
CA LEU A 116 34.64 14.87 -23.14
C LEU A 116 33.45 15.52 -22.43
N LEU A 117 33.10 15.03 -21.23
CA LEU A 117 31.94 15.50 -20.47
C LEU A 117 32.36 16.52 -19.40
N PRO A 118 31.53 17.54 -19.11
CA PRO A 118 31.86 18.50 -18.05
C PRO A 118 31.88 17.81 -16.67
N ALA A 119 33.05 17.74 -16.04
CA ALA A 119 33.25 17.07 -14.75
C ALA A 119 32.42 17.67 -13.60
N ALA A 120 32.03 18.95 -13.70
CA ALA A 120 31.17 19.62 -12.72
C ALA A 120 29.68 19.31 -12.89
N HIS A 121 29.27 18.63 -13.98
CA HIS A 121 27.86 18.36 -14.24
C HIS A 121 27.38 17.14 -13.44
N PRO A 122 26.24 17.23 -12.71
CA PRO A 122 25.78 16.14 -11.84
C PRO A 122 25.49 14.81 -12.56
N ALA A 123 25.09 14.84 -13.84
CA ALA A 123 24.91 13.62 -14.63
C ALA A 123 26.26 12.96 -15.00
N THR A 124 27.29 13.75 -15.25
CA THR A 124 28.65 13.27 -15.53
C THR A 124 29.26 12.61 -14.30
N GLN A 125 29.10 13.23 -13.12
CA GLN A 125 29.59 12.66 -11.86
C GLN A 125 28.91 11.33 -11.54
N ARG A 126 27.58 11.25 -11.74
CA ARG A 126 26.84 9.99 -11.57
C ARG A 126 27.28 8.91 -12.55
N LEU A 127 27.53 9.27 -13.81
CA LEU A 127 28.05 8.34 -14.81
C LEU A 127 29.45 7.82 -14.41
N GLN A 128 30.35 8.71 -13.98
CA GLN A 128 31.68 8.33 -13.51
C GLN A 128 31.62 7.38 -12.32
N HIS A 129 30.75 7.65 -11.34
CA HIS A 129 30.55 6.74 -10.21
C HIS A 129 29.95 5.39 -10.63
N TYR A 130 29.04 5.38 -11.60
CA TYR A 130 28.45 4.14 -12.13
C TYR A 130 29.51 3.28 -12.84
N ILE A 131 30.35 3.89 -13.69
CA ILE A 131 31.46 3.21 -14.38
C ILE A 131 32.50 2.69 -13.38
N GLN A 132 32.92 3.53 -12.43
CA GLN A 132 33.89 3.14 -11.39
C GLN A 132 33.35 1.98 -10.55
N GLY A 133 32.05 1.98 -10.22
CA GLY A 133 31.42 0.89 -9.48
C GLY A 133 31.46 -0.43 -10.23
N LEU A 134 31.08 -0.45 -11.51
CA LEU A 134 31.14 -1.67 -12.34
C LEU A 134 32.58 -2.15 -12.58
N GLN A 135 33.54 -1.24 -12.79
CA GLN A 135 34.96 -1.60 -12.94
C GLN A 135 35.54 -2.18 -11.64
N GLN A 136 35.20 -1.59 -10.50
CA GLN A 136 35.62 -2.08 -9.18
C GLN A 136 35.03 -3.48 -8.92
N LEU A 137 33.75 -3.67 -9.24
CA LEU A 137 33.07 -4.97 -9.13
C LEU A 137 33.75 -6.03 -10.00
N THR A 138 34.13 -5.69 -11.24
CA THR A 138 34.88 -6.58 -12.14
C THR A 138 36.19 -7.03 -11.51
N LEU A 139 36.95 -6.09 -10.92
CA LEU A 139 38.22 -6.38 -10.25
C LEU A 139 38.02 -7.29 -9.02
N GLU A 140 37.00 -7.03 -8.21
CA GLU A 140 36.68 -7.83 -7.02
C GLU A 140 36.33 -9.28 -7.39
N ILE A 141 35.47 -9.47 -8.40
CA ILE A 141 35.17 -10.79 -8.97
C ILE A 141 36.45 -11.47 -9.43
N GLN A 142 37.30 -10.81 -10.22
CA GLN A 142 38.55 -11.37 -10.72
C GLN A 142 39.55 -11.72 -9.61
N SER A 143 39.55 -10.97 -8.51
CA SER A 143 40.45 -11.16 -7.37
C SER A 143 40.02 -12.30 -6.42
N THR A 144 38.78 -12.78 -6.52
CA THR A 144 38.26 -13.83 -5.63
C THR A 144 38.98 -15.16 -5.88
N GLU A 145 39.71 -15.68 -4.89
CA GLU A 145 40.44 -16.95 -5.02
C GLU A 145 39.52 -18.15 -4.77
N CYS A 146 39.28 -18.97 -5.79
CA CYS A 146 38.56 -20.24 -5.68
C CYS A 146 39.20 -21.30 -6.57
N ILE A 147 39.12 -22.57 -6.13
CA ILE A 147 39.60 -23.74 -6.86
C ILE A 147 38.46 -24.74 -7.11
N HIS A 148 37.33 -24.62 -6.41
CA HIS A 148 36.17 -25.47 -6.64
C HIS A 148 35.58 -25.20 -8.04
N PRO A 149 35.43 -26.21 -8.92
CA PRO A 149 35.05 -26.01 -10.32
C PRO A 149 33.77 -25.19 -10.54
N ILE A 150 32.77 -25.35 -9.66
CA ILE A 150 31.51 -24.59 -9.73
C ILE A 150 31.69 -23.11 -9.33
N LEU A 151 32.55 -22.81 -8.37
CA LEU A 151 32.82 -21.42 -7.95
C LEU A 151 33.68 -20.70 -8.99
N VAL A 152 34.63 -21.42 -9.60
CA VAL A 152 35.41 -20.90 -10.75
C VAL A 152 34.47 -20.56 -11.91
N ALA A 153 33.52 -21.44 -12.22
CA ALA A 153 32.49 -21.18 -13.24
C ALA A 153 31.61 -19.96 -12.90
N GLN A 154 31.14 -19.84 -11.66
CA GLN A 154 30.33 -18.68 -11.21
C GLN A 154 31.12 -17.38 -11.32
N LYS A 155 32.38 -17.38 -10.89
CA LYS A 155 33.31 -16.24 -11.01
C LYS A 155 33.49 -15.80 -12.47
N GLU A 156 33.74 -16.74 -13.38
CA GLU A 156 33.90 -16.43 -14.81
C GLU A 156 32.62 -15.86 -15.42
N MET A 157 31.45 -16.42 -15.07
CA MET A 157 30.15 -15.94 -15.53
C MET A 157 29.85 -14.51 -15.04
N LEU A 158 30.11 -14.22 -13.76
CA LEU A 158 29.91 -12.88 -13.20
C LEU A 158 30.85 -11.86 -13.83
N GLY A 159 32.11 -12.23 -14.06
CA GLY A 159 33.09 -11.38 -14.75
C GLY A 159 32.65 -11.02 -16.17
N LYS A 160 32.17 -12.02 -16.94
CA LYS A 160 31.67 -11.78 -18.30
C LYS A 160 30.39 -10.93 -18.29
N ALA A 161 29.51 -11.12 -17.30
CA ALA A 161 28.30 -10.31 -17.16
C ALA A 161 28.61 -8.83 -16.84
N THR A 162 29.61 -8.55 -16.00
CA THR A 162 30.08 -7.16 -15.78
C THR A 162 30.65 -6.51 -17.05
N GLU A 163 31.40 -7.28 -17.85
CA GLU A 163 31.96 -6.79 -19.12
C GLU A 163 30.85 -6.41 -20.10
N ILE A 164 29.83 -7.26 -20.25
CA ILE A 164 28.69 -6.99 -21.14
C ILE A 164 27.93 -5.72 -20.73
N GLU A 165 27.74 -5.46 -19.43
CA GLU A 165 27.06 -4.23 -18.99
C GLU A 165 27.90 -2.97 -19.25
N LEU A 166 29.23 -3.05 -19.12
CA LEU A 166 30.13 -1.96 -19.50
C LEU A 166 30.11 -1.71 -21.02
N GLU A 167 30.07 -2.76 -21.84
CA GLU A 167 29.96 -2.66 -23.31
C GLU A 167 28.64 -2.02 -23.74
N LYS A 168 27.51 -2.45 -23.18
CA LYS A 168 26.19 -1.82 -23.45
C LYS A 168 26.16 -0.35 -23.10
N LEU A 169 26.76 0.02 -21.97
CA LEU A 169 26.84 1.42 -21.55
C LEU A 169 27.69 2.23 -22.54
N LEU A 170 28.80 1.67 -23.01
CA LEU A 170 29.66 2.27 -24.03
C LEU A 170 28.92 2.49 -25.35
N GLU A 171 28.25 1.47 -25.87
CA GLU A 171 27.44 1.55 -27.09
C GLU A 171 26.33 2.60 -26.97
N SER A 172 25.62 2.62 -25.84
CA SER A 172 24.55 3.57 -25.58
C SER A 172 25.06 5.01 -25.54
N LEU A 173 26.21 5.26 -24.92
CA LEU A 173 26.82 6.58 -24.88
C LEU A 173 27.39 7.00 -26.25
N GLN A 174 27.95 6.07 -27.02
CA GLN A 174 28.37 6.32 -28.41
C GLN A 174 27.16 6.66 -29.30
N ALA A 175 26.00 6.03 -29.08
CA ALA A 175 24.76 6.34 -29.80
C ALA A 175 24.21 7.74 -29.44
N VAL A 176 24.31 8.14 -28.17
CA VAL A 176 23.99 9.51 -27.72
C VAL A 176 24.97 10.52 -28.31
N HIS A 177 26.27 10.19 -28.38
CA HIS A 177 27.31 11.06 -28.93
C HIS A 177 27.18 11.25 -30.45
N SER A 178 26.91 10.18 -31.20
CA SER A 178 26.79 10.20 -32.67
C SER A 178 25.46 10.76 -33.18
N GLY A 179 24.50 11.04 -32.29
CA GLY A 179 23.19 11.57 -32.65
C GLY A 179 22.26 10.55 -33.33
N GLN A 180 22.56 9.26 -33.28
CA GLN A 180 21.72 8.18 -33.84
C GLN A 180 20.48 7.87 -32.99
N VAL A 181 20.44 8.31 -31.73
CA VAL A 181 19.17 8.42 -30.99
C VAL A 181 18.43 9.63 -31.55
N SER A 182 17.51 9.38 -32.48
CA SER A 182 16.54 10.37 -32.94
C SER A 182 16.02 11.12 -31.73
N ARG A 183 16.02 12.46 -31.80
CA ARG A 183 15.19 13.30 -30.95
C ARG A 183 13.75 12.90 -31.22
N THR A 184 13.31 11.79 -30.63
CA THR A 184 11.92 11.63 -30.27
C THR A 184 11.69 12.74 -29.27
N HIS A 185 11.19 13.86 -29.79
CA HIS A 185 10.19 14.65 -29.10
C HIS A 185 9.12 13.66 -28.63
N HIS A 186 9.38 12.98 -27.50
CA HIS A 186 8.34 12.82 -26.50
C HIS A 186 7.92 14.26 -26.22
N SER A 187 6.89 14.67 -26.95
CA SER A 187 5.98 15.69 -26.50
C SER A 187 5.88 15.57 -24.99
N ASP A 188 6.27 16.65 -24.32
CA ASP A 188 6.13 16.91 -22.89
C ASP A 188 4.66 16.84 -22.47
N ASN A 189 4.01 15.69 -22.67
CA ASN A 189 2.69 15.41 -22.20
C ASN A 189 2.85 14.83 -20.79
N ILE A 190 2.90 15.80 -19.86
CA ILE A 190 2.53 15.66 -18.46
C ILE A 190 3.40 14.65 -17.71
N ARG A 191 4.66 15.06 -17.48
CA ARG A 191 5.28 14.72 -16.20
C ARG A 191 4.47 15.44 -15.13
N PHE A 192 3.80 14.68 -14.27
CA PHE A 192 3.30 15.24 -13.02
C PHE A 192 4.48 15.93 -12.32
N VAL A 193 4.25 17.18 -11.97
CA VAL A 193 5.15 17.98 -11.15
C VAL A 193 5.40 17.19 -9.87
N ASP A 194 6.66 17.00 -9.53
CA ASP A 194 7.14 16.57 -8.22
C ASP A 194 6.27 17.20 -7.10
N PRO A 195 5.70 16.44 -6.15
CA PRO A 195 4.76 16.97 -5.15
C PRO A 195 5.32 18.08 -4.24
N GLY A 196 6.61 18.43 -4.36
CA GLY A 196 7.32 19.33 -3.44
C GLY A 196 7.10 20.84 -3.60
N VAL A 197 6.37 21.33 -4.62
CA VAL A 197 6.19 22.79 -4.81
C VAL A 197 4.85 23.25 -4.24
N GLY A 198 4.87 23.88 -3.06
CA GLY A 198 3.66 24.41 -2.42
C GLY A 198 2.87 25.40 -3.30
N ARG A 199 1.56 25.54 -3.05
CA ARG A 199 0.66 26.46 -3.79
C ARG A 199 1.21 27.88 -3.89
N GLU A 200 1.82 28.37 -2.81
CA GLU A 200 2.42 29.71 -2.75
C GLU A 200 3.64 29.81 -3.67
N ALA A 201 4.49 28.78 -3.71
CA ALA A 201 5.64 28.73 -4.61
C ALA A 201 5.21 28.65 -6.08
N CYS A 202 4.18 27.86 -6.40
CA CYS A 202 3.60 27.85 -7.75
C CYS A 202 3.02 29.23 -8.13
N GLY A 203 2.29 29.88 -7.22
CA GLY A 203 1.79 31.24 -7.42
C GLY A 203 2.92 32.26 -7.63
N PHE A 204 3.98 32.17 -6.82
CA PHE A 204 5.16 33.00 -6.96
C PHE A 204 5.85 32.81 -8.31
N ILE A 205 6.07 31.56 -8.75
CA ILE A 205 6.68 31.24 -10.05
C ILE A 205 5.86 31.85 -11.19
N LEU A 206 4.53 31.68 -11.16
CA LEU A 206 3.63 32.22 -12.19
C LEU A 206 3.67 33.75 -12.25
N VAL A 207 3.66 34.42 -11.10
CA VAL A 207 3.76 35.89 -11.01
C VAL A 207 5.15 36.40 -11.41
N ALA A 208 6.21 35.71 -10.99
CA ALA A 208 7.58 36.04 -11.36
C ALA A 208 7.80 35.89 -12.87
N PHE A 209 7.23 34.84 -13.47
CA PHE A 209 7.28 34.62 -14.91
C PHE A 209 6.56 35.74 -15.68
N GLN A 210 5.36 36.16 -15.23
CA GLN A 210 4.68 37.34 -15.78
C GLN A 210 5.55 38.60 -15.68
N ALA A 211 6.14 38.86 -14.51
CA ALA A 211 6.98 40.05 -14.30
C ALA A 211 8.22 40.07 -15.20
N ILE A 212 8.90 38.92 -15.36
CA ILE A 212 10.07 38.80 -16.24
C ILE A 212 9.69 39.07 -17.70
N LEU A 213 8.57 38.51 -18.17
CA LEU A 213 8.10 38.72 -19.53
C LEU A 213 7.65 40.16 -19.78
N THR A 214 6.98 40.80 -18.81
CA THR A 214 6.62 42.22 -18.89
C THR A 214 7.88 43.09 -19.00
N LEU A 215 8.88 42.85 -18.15
CA LEU A 215 10.14 43.58 -18.19
C LEU A 215 10.88 43.36 -19.53
N ALA A 216 10.91 42.12 -20.04
CA ALA A 216 11.50 41.81 -21.34
C ALA A 216 10.78 42.53 -22.49
N ALA A 217 9.45 42.63 -22.44
CA ALA A 217 8.64 43.35 -23.42
C ALA A 217 8.90 44.86 -23.39
N GLU A 218 8.99 45.47 -22.20
CA GLU A 218 9.33 46.88 -22.01
C GLU A 218 10.71 47.23 -22.56
N LEU A 219 11.70 46.34 -22.34
CA LEU A 219 13.08 46.52 -22.83
C LEU A 219 13.22 46.44 -24.36
N GLN A 220 12.24 45.86 -25.08
CA GLN A 220 12.27 45.79 -26.55
C GLN A 220 11.64 47.00 -27.27
N GLY A 221 11.08 47.97 -26.55
CA GLY A 221 10.55 49.21 -27.13
C GLY A 221 9.39 49.00 -28.12
N ALA A 222 9.25 49.87 -29.11
CA ALA A 222 8.02 50.06 -29.91
C ALA A 222 7.56 48.90 -30.83
N ARG A 223 8.28 47.77 -30.91
CA ARG A 223 7.94 46.62 -31.78
C ARG A 223 7.16 45.50 -31.11
N ALA A 224 7.01 45.57 -29.80
CA ALA A 224 6.60 44.48 -28.91
C ALA A 224 5.24 44.62 -28.17
N PRO A 225 4.74 45.84 -27.82
CA PRO A 225 3.93 45.96 -26.61
C PRO A 225 2.51 45.43 -26.75
N SER A 226 1.79 45.65 -27.86
CA SER A 226 0.37 45.26 -27.91
C SER A 226 0.16 43.75 -27.96
N PHE A 227 0.95 43.02 -28.75
CA PHE A 227 0.83 41.56 -28.85
C PHE A 227 1.36 40.87 -27.59
N MET A 228 2.53 41.27 -27.07
CA MET A 228 3.07 40.65 -25.87
C MET A 228 2.29 41.02 -24.60
N ASP A 229 1.83 42.27 -24.43
CA ASP A 229 1.02 42.63 -23.26
C ASP A 229 -0.31 41.88 -23.22
N GLN A 230 -0.90 41.57 -24.38
CA GLN A 230 -2.12 40.79 -24.44
C GLN A 230 -1.87 39.34 -23.98
N HIS A 231 -0.82 38.69 -24.49
CA HIS A 231 -0.52 37.28 -24.16
C HIS A 231 0.07 37.12 -22.74
N ILE A 232 0.81 38.10 -22.22
CA ILE A 232 1.33 38.07 -20.85
C ILE A 232 0.18 38.11 -19.83
N ARG A 233 -0.88 38.90 -20.09
CA ARG A 233 -2.10 38.90 -19.25
C ARG A 233 -2.88 37.59 -19.33
N GLU A 234 -2.69 36.82 -20.40
CA GLU A 234 -3.26 35.48 -20.57
C GLU A 234 -2.45 34.39 -19.84
N ILE A 235 -1.29 34.70 -19.27
CA ILE A 235 -0.60 33.77 -18.37
C ILE A 235 -1.39 33.70 -17.05
N PRO A 236 -1.64 32.52 -16.47
CA PRO A 236 -2.35 32.42 -15.20
C PRO A 236 -1.51 32.96 -14.05
N SER A 237 -2.09 33.76 -13.16
CA SER A 237 -1.40 34.33 -11.98
C SER A 237 -1.50 33.46 -10.72
N THR A 238 -2.28 32.39 -10.76
CA THR A 238 -2.44 31.45 -9.65
C THR A 238 -2.55 30.01 -10.16
N LEU A 239 -2.09 29.05 -9.35
CA LEU A 239 -2.17 27.63 -9.68
C LEU A 239 -3.59 27.15 -10.02
N PRO A 240 -4.66 27.53 -9.29
CA PRO A 240 -6.02 27.14 -9.66
C PRO A 240 -6.44 27.62 -11.06
N ILE A 241 -6.06 28.83 -11.46
CA ILE A 241 -6.36 29.36 -12.81
C ILE A 241 -5.53 28.61 -13.85
N ALA A 242 -4.26 28.30 -13.55
CA ALA A 242 -3.39 27.54 -14.45
C ALA A 242 -3.96 26.15 -14.71
N LEU A 243 -4.30 25.42 -13.64
CA LEU A 243 -4.92 24.11 -13.75
C LEU A 243 -6.25 24.19 -14.50
N ALA A 244 -7.12 25.15 -14.18
CA ALA A 244 -8.41 25.31 -14.87
C ALA A 244 -8.25 25.57 -16.38
N ARG A 245 -7.26 26.39 -16.78
CA ARG A 245 -6.96 26.65 -18.21
C ARG A 245 -6.42 25.41 -18.92
N LEU A 246 -5.64 24.60 -18.22
CA LEU A 246 -5.12 23.32 -18.74
C LEU A 246 -6.15 22.18 -18.62
N ASN A 247 -7.32 22.44 -18.04
CA ASN A 247 -8.34 21.45 -17.75
C ASN A 247 -7.81 20.23 -16.97
N LEU A 248 -6.86 20.47 -16.05
CA LEU A 248 -6.21 19.46 -15.21
C LEU A 248 -6.86 19.17 -13.84
N PRO A 249 -7.73 20.03 -13.24
CA PRO A 249 -8.37 19.67 -11.98
C PRO A 249 -9.32 18.49 -12.20
N PRO A 250 -9.34 17.50 -11.28
CA PRO A 250 -10.37 16.49 -11.30
C PRO A 250 -11.73 17.18 -11.16
N ARG A 251 -12.73 16.67 -11.90
CA ARG A 251 -14.10 17.13 -11.76
C ARG A 251 -14.65 16.60 -10.43
N LEU A 252 -14.89 17.53 -9.52
CA LEU A 252 -15.45 17.25 -8.20
C LEU A 252 -16.91 17.66 -8.14
N GLN A 253 -17.76 16.76 -7.67
CA GLN A 253 -19.07 17.11 -7.17
C GLN A 253 -18.98 17.59 -5.73
N TYR A 254 -19.66 18.69 -5.45
CA TYR A 254 -19.67 19.30 -4.13
C TYR A 254 -21.04 19.18 -3.48
N TYR A 255 -21.03 18.93 -2.19
CA TYR A 255 -22.21 18.86 -1.35
C TYR A 255 -22.02 19.74 -0.12
N VAL A 256 -23.07 20.44 0.28
CA VAL A 256 -23.16 21.03 1.62
C VAL A 256 -23.59 19.92 2.57
N SER A 257 -22.76 19.65 3.58
CA SER A 257 -23.04 18.62 4.59
C SER A 257 -23.63 19.26 5.83
N CYS A 258 -24.69 18.68 6.39
CA CYS A 258 -25.20 19.10 7.68
C CYS A 258 -24.23 18.70 8.81
N PRO A 259 -23.74 19.64 9.64
CA PRO A 259 -22.79 19.32 10.71
C PRO A 259 -23.39 18.55 11.90
N LYS A 260 -24.71 18.35 11.91
CA LYS A 260 -25.43 17.62 12.97
C LYS A 260 -25.82 16.19 12.59
N CYS A 261 -26.23 15.96 11.33
CA CYS A 261 -26.78 14.68 10.88
C CYS A 261 -26.20 14.22 9.53
N SER A 262 -25.13 14.88 9.07
CA SER A 262 -24.40 14.55 7.84
C SER A 262 -25.21 14.49 6.54
N THR A 263 -26.49 14.86 6.55
CA THR A 263 -27.30 14.91 5.33
C THR A 263 -26.65 15.83 4.30
N LEU A 264 -26.52 15.32 3.08
CA LEU A 264 -25.87 16.00 1.97
C LEU A 264 -26.88 16.73 1.08
N TYR A 265 -26.55 17.97 0.73
CA TYR A 265 -27.29 18.79 -0.23
C TYR A 265 -26.41 19.08 -1.45
N PRO A 266 -26.78 18.65 -2.67
CA PRO A 266 -25.97 18.88 -3.86
C PRO A 266 -25.78 20.38 -4.13
N GLN A 267 -24.55 20.81 -4.34
CA GLN A 267 -24.20 22.18 -4.68
C GLN A 267 -23.97 22.30 -6.20
N ARG A 268 -25.07 22.32 -6.96
CA ARG A 268 -25.07 22.37 -8.44
C ARG A 268 -25.71 23.67 -8.96
N ILE A 269 -25.37 24.07 -10.18
CA ILE A 269 -25.98 25.25 -10.82
C ILE A 269 -27.49 25.02 -10.95
N GLY A 270 -28.29 26.00 -10.54
CA GLY A 270 -29.76 25.93 -10.58
C GLY A 270 -30.41 25.16 -9.41
N VAL A 271 -29.63 24.59 -8.49
CA VAL A 271 -30.14 23.94 -7.28
C VAL A 271 -29.90 24.85 -6.08
N GLU A 272 -30.98 25.35 -5.48
CA GLU A 272 -30.88 26.16 -4.27
C GLU A 272 -30.69 25.24 -3.05
N VAL A 273 -29.58 25.44 -2.34
CA VAL A 273 -29.31 24.74 -1.07
C VAL A 273 -30.02 25.50 0.05
N PRO A 274 -30.84 24.84 0.88
CA PRO A 274 -31.57 25.51 1.95
C PRO A 274 -30.58 26.08 2.98
N THR A 275 -30.94 27.17 3.66
CA THR A 275 -30.06 27.75 4.70
C THR A 275 -29.97 26.87 5.94
N LYS A 276 -31.03 26.12 6.23
CA LYS A 276 -31.13 25.16 7.33
C LYS A 276 -31.40 23.75 6.83
N CYS A 277 -30.95 22.77 7.59
CA CYS A 277 -31.14 21.35 7.29
C CYS A 277 -32.64 20.97 7.33
N THR A 278 -33.14 20.42 6.23
CA THR A 278 -34.52 19.95 6.06
C THR A 278 -34.69 18.46 6.34
N SER A 279 -33.61 17.77 6.69
CA SER A 279 -33.61 16.33 7.00
C SER A 279 -34.44 16.02 8.24
N ARG A 280 -35.12 14.86 8.21
CA ARG A 280 -35.91 14.34 9.32
C ARG A 280 -35.38 12.96 9.73
N ASN A 281 -35.29 12.73 11.03
CA ASN A 281 -34.94 11.41 11.55
C ASN A 281 -36.15 10.46 11.48
N VAL A 282 -35.97 9.21 11.95
CA VAL A 282 -37.03 8.19 11.89
C VAL A 282 -38.26 8.57 12.73
N ASP A 283 -38.07 9.34 13.81
CA ASP A 283 -39.15 9.88 14.65
C ASP A 283 -39.83 11.12 14.03
N ASN A 284 -39.56 11.39 12.75
CA ASN A 284 -40.06 12.52 11.98
C ASN A 284 -39.65 13.90 12.56
N GLN A 285 -38.62 13.95 13.42
CA GLN A 285 -38.10 15.18 14.00
C GLN A 285 -37.19 15.89 13.00
N LEU A 286 -37.42 17.19 12.82
CA LEU A 286 -36.62 18.04 11.92
C LEU A 286 -35.25 18.36 12.53
N CYS A 287 -34.19 18.26 11.72
CA CYS A 287 -32.84 18.59 12.17
C CYS A 287 -32.66 20.08 12.48
N ASP A 288 -33.15 20.96 11.58
CA ASP A 288 -33.15 22.44 11.63
C ASP A 288 -31.78 23.11 11.89
N ARG A 289 -30.68 22.40 11.66
CA ARG A 289 -29.32 22.93 11.85
C ARG A 289 -28.96 23.90 10.71
N GLU A 290 -28.44 25.08 11.05
CA GLU A 290 -27.84 26.02 10.08
C GLU A 290 -26.75 25.32 9.27
N LEU A 291 -26.78 25.50 7.95
CA LEU A 291 -25.82 24.89 7.03
C LEU A 291 -24.70 25.85 6.63
N PHE A 292 -24.87 27.14 6.89
CA PHE A 292 -23.95 28.19 6.48
C PHE A 292 -23.52 29.03 7.67
N THR A 293 -22.26 29.46 7.64
CA THR A 293 -21.70 30.49 8.50
C THR A 293 -21.45 31.76 7.69
N ASN A 294 -21.50 32.92 8.35
CA ASN A 294 -21.17 34.20 7.71
C ASN A 294 -19.68 34.47 7.86
N GLU A 295 -19.01 34.71 6.75
CA GLU A 295 -17.63 35.18 6.72
C GLU A 295 -17.63 36.68 6.37
N TYR A 296 -16.95 37.49 7.17
CA TYR A 296 -16.88 38.94 7.00
C TYR A 296 -15.51 39.33 6.47
N ARG A 297 -15.47 40.05 5.34
CA ARG A 297 -14.26 40.63 4.77
C ARG A 297 -14.46 42.13 4.59
N GLY A 298 -14.07 42.91 5.60
CA GLY A 298 -14.42 44.32 5.70
C GLY A 298 -15.93 44.51 5.89
N SER A 299 -16.57 45.32 5.04
CA SER A 299 -18.02 45.57 5.07
C SER A 299 -18.86 44.53 4.31
N LYS A 300 -18.24 43.58 3.61
CA LYS A 300 -18.94 42.54 2.83
C LYS A 300 -19.04 41.25 3.64
N SER A 301 -20.23 40.66 3.70
CA SER A 301 -20.45 39.32 4.24
C SER A 301 -20.68 38.31 3.11
N ARG A 302 -20.15 37.10 3.26
CA ARG A 302 -20.40 35.97 2.38
C ARG A 302 -20.89 34.78 3.21
N LYS A 303 -21.99 34.17 2.77
CA LYS A 303 -22.43 32.88 3.34
C LYS A 303 -21.53 31.77 2.81
N ARG A 304 -21.01 30.96 3.73
CA ARG A 304 -20.07 29.89 3.47
C ARG A 304 -20.58 28.60 4.13
N PRO A 305 -20.59 27.45 3.44
CA PRO A 305 -20.99 26.18 4.05
C PRO A 305 -20.16 25.90 5.32
N GLU A 306 -20.82 25.48 6.40
CA GLU A 306 -20.11 25.08 7.65
C GLU A 306 -19.29 23.81 7.42
N GLN A 307 -19.85 22.85 6.66
CA GLN A 307 -19.14 21.68 6.17
C GLN A 307 -19.42 21.45 4.69
N ARG A 308 -18.38 21.01 3.98
CA ARG A 308 -18.46 20.67 2.57
C ARG A 308 -17.88 19.28 2.36
N TYR A 309 -18.61 18.45 1.64
CA TYR A 309 -18.16 17.14 1.18
C TYR A 309 -17.85 17.24 -0.32
N SER A 310 -16.72 16.66 -0.71
CA SER A 310 -16.26 16.61 -2.10
C SER A 310 -16.12 15.16 -2.53
N HIS A 311 -16.72 14.86 -3.67
CA HIS A 311 -16.75 13.55 -4.29
C HIS A 311 -16.15 13.68 -5.69
N GLN A 312 -15.09 12.93 -5.98
CA GLN A 312 -14.56 12.84 -7.34
C GLN A 312 -15.46 11.89 -8.13
N LEU A 313 -15.85 12.21 -9.36
CA LEU A 313 -16.64 11.29 -10.17
C LEU A 313 -15.81 10.09 -10.61
N PHE A 314 -16.38 8.89 -10.45
CA PHE A 314 -15.68 7.66 -10.83
C PHE A 314 -15.44 7.58 -12.35
N GLU A 315 -16.44 7.96 -13.16
CA GLU A 315 -16.32 7.97 -14.63
C GLU A 315 -15.15 8.84 -15.11
N ASP A 316 -15.01 10.05 -14.57
CA ASP A 316 -13.94 10.98 -14.99
C ASP A 316 -12.56 10.39 -14.65
N TRP A 317 -12.39 9.86 -13.43
CA TRP A 317 -11.14 9.21 -13.03
C TRP A 317 -10.84 7.98 -13.89
N LEU A 318 -11.83 7.12 -14.12
CA LEU A 318 -11.65 5.90 -14.90
C LEU A 318 -11.36 6.21 -16.37
N GLY A 319 -12.00 7.24 -16.93
CA GLY A 319 -11.72 7.74 -18.27
C GLY A 319 -10.27 8.19 -18.41
N GLU A 320 -9.75 8.96 -17.46
CA GLU A 320 -8.34 9.36 -17.43
C GLU A 320 -7.39 8.15 -17.35
N LEU A 321 -7.74 7.15 -16.54
CA LEU A 321 -6.96 5.92 -16.41
C LEU A 321 -6.93 5.12 -17.73
N LEU A 322 -8.10 4.92 -18.36
CA LEU A 322 -8.25 4.14 -19.61
C LEU A 322 -7.72 4.86 -20.85
N LEU A 323 -7.52 6.18 -20.80
CA LEU A 323 -6.83 6.94 -21.85
C LEU A 323 -5.31 6.74 -21.84
N ARG A 324 -4.74 6.16 -20.78
CA ARG A 324 -3.30 5.87 -20.72
C ARG A 324 -2.99 4.66 -21.63
N PRO A 325 -1.96 4.76 -22.50
CA PRO A 325 -1.57 3.65 -23.37
C PRO A 325 -1.25 2.38 -22.58
N GLY A 326 -1.73 1.23 -23.04
CA GLY A 326 -1.45 -0.08 -22.44
C GLY A 326 -2.28 -0.45 -21.21
N THR A 327 -3.05 0.48 -20.63
CA THR A 327 -3.91 0.19 -19.46
C THR A 327 -4.95 -0.88 -19.75
N GLU A 328 -5.61 -0.83 -20.91
CA GLU A 328 -6.61 -1.84 -21.26
C GLU A 328 -6.00 -3.22 -21.43
N LYS A 329 -4.86 -3.33 -22.12
CA LYS A 329 -4.09 -4.59 -22.24
C LYS A 329 -3.78 -5.15 -20.86
N ALA A 330 -3.34 -4.31 -19.92
CA ALA A 330 -3.07 -4.70 -18.55
C ALA A 330 -4.35 -5.21 -17.82
N ILE A 331 -5.46 -4.46 -17.90
CA ILE A 331 -6.75 -4.85 -17.32
C ILE A 331 -7.29 -6.16 -17.90
N MET A 332 -7.15 -6.36 -19.20
CA MET A 332 -7.62 -7.54 -19.91
C MET A 332 -6.78 -8.79 -19.59
N SER A 333 -5.51 -8.61 -19.20
CA SER A 333 -4.65 -9.72 -18.77
C SER A 333 -5.10 -10.33 -17.44
N ALA A 334 -5.81 -9.57 -16.60
CA ALA A 334 -6.37 -10.06 -15.35
C ALA A 334 -7.65 -10.86 -15.61
N ARG A 335 -7.58 -12.17 -15.33
CA ARG A 335 -8.69 -13.11 -15.46
C ARG A 335 -8.66 -14.10 -14.30
N PRO A 336 -9.83 -14.54 -13.79
CA PRO A 336 -9.86 -15.62 -12.82
C PRO A 336 -9.16 -16.86 -13.37
N SER A 337 -8.16 -17.36 -12.64
CA SER A 337 -7.34 -18.50 -13.04
C SER A 337 -6.96 -19.27 -11.78
N LEU A 338 -7.77 -20.24 -11.40
CA LEU A 338 -7.54 -21.00 -10.17
C LEU A 338 -6.16 -21.67 -10.20
N LYS A 339 -5.33 -21.38 -9.20
CA LYS A 339 -4.01 -21.99 -9.04
C LYS A 339 -3.86 -22.62 -7.68
N GLU A 340 -3.10 -23.70 -7.63
CA GLU A 340 -2.67 -24.32 -6.37
C GLU A 340 -1.79 -23.36 -5.56
N ILE A 341 -0.85 -22.69 -6.24
CA ILE A 341 -0.05 -21.60 -5.69
C ILE A 341 -0.72 -20.28 -6.07
N MET A 342 -1.43 -19.67 -5.13
CA MET A 342 -2.09 -18.40 -5.33
C MET A 342 -1.10 -17.25 -5.12
N THR A 343 -0.93 -16.39 -6.11
CA THR A 343 -0.06 -15.19 -6.05
C THR A 343 -0.85 -13.89 -6.07
N ASP A 344 -2.11 -13.94 -6.52
CA ASP A 344 -3.02 -12.79 -6.64
C ASP A 344 -4.47 -13.17 -6.25
N VAL A 345 -5.36 -12.19 -6.10
CA VAL A 345 -6.80 -12.42 -5.85
C VAL A 345 -7.48 -13.12 -7.03
N TRP A 346 -6.93 -12.96 -8.24
CA TRP A 346 -7.41 -13.64 -9.44
C TRP A 346 -7.08 -15.14 -9.46
N ASP A 347 -6.11 -15.57 -8.65
CA ASP A 347 -5.73 -16.97 -8.54
C ASP A 347 -6.65 -17.77 -7.60
N ALA A 348 -7.53 -17.05 -6.88
CA ALA A 348 -8.35 -17.59 -5.80
C ALA A 348 -9.83 -17.80 -6.21
N PRO A 349 -10.57 -18.68 -5.51
CA PRO A 349 -11.95 -19.05 -5.83
C PRO A 349 -12.96 -17.92 -5.90
N TYR A 350 -12.87 -16.90 -5.04
CA TYR A 350 -13.94 -15.93 -4.88
C TYR A 350 -14.33 -15.22 -6.19
N LEU A 351 -13.34 -14.68 -6.92
CA LEU A 351 -13.59 -14.02 -8.20
C LEU A 351 -13.94 -15.00 -9.32
N SER A 352 -13.44 -16.25 -9.25
CA SER A 352 -13.78 -17.30 -10.22
C SER A 352 -15.23 -17.80 -10.13
N SER A 353 -15.85 -17.63 -8.95
CA SER A 353 -17.26 -17.97 -8.71
C SER A 353 -18.17 -16.74 -8.59
N PHE A 354 -17.66 -15.55 -8.90
CA PHE A 354 -18.38 -14.31 -8.67
C PHE A 354 -19.47 -14.13 -9.74
N SER A 355 -20.70 -14.48 -9.39
CA SER A 355 -21.87 -14.32 -10.25
C SER A 355 -22.70 -13.10 -9.88
N THR A 356 -23.29 -12.49 -10.90
CA THR A 356 -24.25 -11.40 -10.78
C THR A 356 -25.56 -11.78 -11.45
N ASN A 357 -26.71 -11.61 -10.77
CA ASN A 357 -28.05 -11.88 -11.30
C ASN A 357 -28.27 -13.34 -11.76
N GLY A 358 -27.61 -14.31 -11.11
CA GLY A 358 -27.72 -15.74 -11.43
C GLY A 358 -27.15 -16.17 -12.79
N LYS A 359 -26.31 -15.33 -13.42
CA LYS A 359 -25.65 -15.59 -14.72
C LYS A 359 -24.25 -16.18 -14.53
N ASP A 360 -23.58 -16.53 -15.63
CA ASP A 360 -22.16 -16.94 -15.65
C ASP A 360 -21.24 -15.91 -14.94
N ASN A 361 -19.99 -16.28 -14.71
CA ASN A 361 -19.04 -15.45 -13.96
C ASN A 361 -18.99 -14.01 -14.51
N PHE A 362 -19.14 -13.02 -13.62
CA PHE A 362 -19.10 -11.61 -14.00
C PHE A 362 -17.81 -11.27 -14.74
N PHE A 363 -16.65 -11.76 -14.35
CA PHE A 363 -15.36 -11.41 -14.98
C PHE A 363 -15.08 -12.13 -16.31
N GLU A 364 -15.97 -13.03 -16.75
CA GLU A 364 -15.98 -13.55 -18.13
C GLU A 364 -16.64 -12.51 -19.06
N ALA A 365 -15.90 -11.45 -19.34
CA ALA A 365 -16.35 -10.35 -20.19
C ALA A 365 -16.23 -10.68 -21.69
N PRO A 366 -17.20 -10.28 -22.52
CA PRO A 366 -17.04 -10.20 -23.98
C PRO A 366 -15.88 -9.28 -24.40
N ASP A 367 -15.34 -9.48 -25.61
CA ASP A 367 -14.19 -8.73 -26.11
C ASP A 367 -14.46 -7.22 -26.28
N ASP A 368 -15.71 -6.80 -26.43
CA ASP A 368 -16.13 -5.40 -26.57
C ASP A 368 -16.50 -4.73 -25.23
N GLU A 369 -16.33 -5.43 -24.10
CA GLU A 369 -16.69 -4.97 -22.77
C GLU A 369 -15.50 -5.10 -21.80
N LEU A 370 -15.33 -4.12 -20.90
CA LEU A 370 -14.44 -4.24 -19.75
C LEU A 370 -15.28 -4.49 -18.50
N ARG A 371 -14.86 -5.46 -17.68
CA ARG A 371 -15.48 -5.76 -16.40
C ARG A 371 -14.44 -5.69 -15.29
N LEU A 372 -14.60 -4.69 -14.42
CA LEU A 372 -13.58 -4.33 -13.43
C LEU A 372 -13.98 -4.78 -12.02
N CYS A 373 -13.00 -5.30 -11.30
CA CYS A 373 -13.05 -5.59 -9.89
C CYS A 373 -12.37 -4.44 -9.13
N MET A 374 -13.12 -3.76 -8.27
CA MET A 374 -12.58 -2.73 -7.39
C MET A 374 -12.51 -3.23 -5.95
N LEU A 375 -11.45 -2.84 -5.25
CA LEU A 375 -11.35 -2.97 -3.81
C LEU A 375 -11.53 -1.58 -3.20
N ILE A 376 -12.40 -1.44 -2.20
CA ILE A 376 -12.63 -0.17 -1.49
C ILE A 376 -12.03 -0.16 -0.07
N PHE A 377 -11.43 0.96 0.29
CA PHE A 377 -10.88 1.24 1.60
C PHE A 377 -11.58 2.44 2.23
N HIS A 378 -11.73 2.40 3.55
CA HIS A 378 -12.15 3.54 4.36
C HIS A 378 -11.33 3.60 5.65
N ASP A 379 -10.81 4.77 5.98
CA ASP A 379 -10.14 4.99 7.26
C ASP A 379 -10.30 6.44 7.74
N GLY A 380 -10.36 6.60 9.06
CA GLY A 380 -10.44 7.89 9.74
C GLY A 380 -9.08 8.26 10.33
N PHE A 381 -8.52 9.38 9.89
CA PHE A 381 -7.21 9.83 10.35
C PHE A 381 -7.22 11.25 10.93
N ASN A 382 -6.22 11.56 11.75
CA ASN A 382 -6.04 12.90 12.29
C ASN A 382 -5.24 13.77 11.32
N PRO A 383 -5.84 14.79 10.68
CA PRO A 383 -5.13 15.64 9.72
C PRO A 383 -4.08 16.56 10.39
N LEU A 384 -4.06 16.63 11.72
CA LEU A 384 -3.08 17.40 12.50
C LEU A 384 -1.89 16.56 12.98
N GLY A 385 -1.84 15.28 12.59
CA GLY A 385 -0.85 14.33 13.09
C GLY A 385 -1.11 13.86 14.54
N ASN A 386 -0.44 12.78 14.93
CA ASN A 386 -0.69 12.07 16.20
C ASN A 386 0.36 12.39 17.29
N SER A 387 0.51 13.67 17.65
CA SER A 387 1.37 14.06 18.77
C SER A 387 0.66 13.89 20.13
N ALA A 388 1.39 13.47 21.16
CA ALA A 388 0.83 13.11 22.48
C ALA A 388 0.10 14.26 23.23
N GLY A 389 0.30 15.51 22.81
CA GLY A 389 -0.42 16.69 23.30
C GLY A 389 -1.21 17.45 22.22
N GLY A 390 -1.32 16.88 21.01
CA GLY A 390 -1.97 17.51 19.86
C GLY A 390 -3.50 17.49 19.96
N LYS A 391 -4.16 18.44 19.29
CA LYS A 391 -5.62 18.42 19.15
C LYS A 391 -6.03 17.19 18.33
N VAL A 392 -6.87 16.34 18.91
CA VAL A 392 -7.46 15.20 18.19
C VAL A 392 -8.59 15.70 17.31
N ARG A 393 -8.45 15.44 16.01
CA ARG A 393 -9.44 15.67 14.97
C ARG A 393 -9.52 14.43 14.10
N SER A 394 -10.63 14.24 13.40
CA SER A 394 -10.81 13.13 12.46
C SER A 394 -11.34 13.66 11.13
N VAL A 395 -10.75 13.18 10.05
CA VAL A 395 -11.28 13.23 8.68
C VAL A 395 -11.28 11.80 8.14
N GLY A 396 -12.27 11.47 7.33
CA GLY A 396 -12.35 10.15 6.71
C GLY A 396 -11.87 10.20 5.26
N SER A 397 -11.21 9.17 4.77
CA SER A 397 -10.88 9.00 3.36
C SER A 397 -11.56 7.76 2.80
N PHE A 398 -11.95 7.81 1.52
CA PHE A 398 -12.35 6.65 0.74
C PHE A 398 -11.42 6.50 -0.45
N TYR A 399 -10.84 5.31 -0.61
CA TYR A 399 -10.03 4.96 -1.77
C TYR A 399 -10.62 3.75 -2.47
N MET A 400 -10.45 3.64 -3.79
CA MET A 400 -10.62 2.39 -4.51
C MET A 400 -9.38 2.03 -5.32
N ILE A 401 -9.13 0.74 -5.42
CA ILE A 401 -8.03 0.15 -6.17
C ILE A 401 -8.59 -0.77 -7.26
N CYS A 402 -8.13 -0.58 -8.50
CA CYS A 402 -8.50 -1.46 -9.61
C CYS A 402 -7.70 -2.76 -9.53
N MET A 403 -8.35 -3.84 -9.14
CA MET A 403 -7.72 -5.14 -8.96
C MET A 403 -7.31 -5.79 -10.29
N ASN A 404 -7.86 -5.34 -11.41
CA ASN A 404 -7.48 -5.81 -12.74
C ASN A 404 -6.08 -5.33 -13.18
N LEU A 405 -5.54 -4.29 -12.56
CA LEU A 405 -4.17 -3.85 -12.87
C LEU A 405 -3.15 -4.85 -12.30
N PRO A 406 -1.95 -5.00 -12.89
CA PRO A 406 -0.87 -5.79 -12.31
C PRO A 406 -0.54 -5.41 -10.85
N ALA A 407 -0.15 -6.39 -10.04
CA ALA A 407 -0.01 -6.25 -8.58
C ALA A 407 1.11 -5.27 -8.16
N ASP A 408 2.10 -5.10 -9.02
CA ASP A 408 3.23 -4.17 -8.91
C ASP A 408 2.83 -2.71 -9.11
N ILE A 409 1.78 -2.41 -9.90
CA ILE A 409 1.37 -1.03 -10.19
C ILE A 409 0.05 -0.63 -9.55
N ARG A 410 -0.86 -1.56 -9.24
CA ARG A 410 -2.24 -1.24 -8.83
C ARG A 410 -2.33 -0.39 -7.55
N TYR A 411 -1.30 -0.43 -6.70
CA TYR A 411 -1.21 0.29 -5.44
C TYR A 411 -0.37 1.57 -5.50
N ASP A 412 0.16 1.94 -6.66
CA ASP A 412 0.83 3.22 -6.84
C ASP A 412 -0.20 4.37 -6.80
N THR A 413 0.16 5.51 -6.20
CA THR A 413 -0.69 6.70 -6.09
C THR A 413 -1.19 7.20 -7.44
N ALA A 414 -0.46 6.94 -8.53
CA ALA A 414 -0.85 7.28 -9.89
C ALA A 414 -2.05 6.45 -10.40
N TYR A 415 -2.34 5.29 -9.80
CA TYR A 415 -3.43 4.38 -10.18
C TYR A 415 -4.50 4.22 -9.09
N ALA A 416 -4.27 4.74 -7.88
CA ALA A 416 -5.26 4.73 -6.83
C ALA A 416 -6.33 5.81 -7.07
N TYR A 417 -7.60 5.48 -6.81
CA TYR A 417 -8.71 6.41 -6.89
C TYR A 417 -9.05 6.96 -5.50
N LEU A 418 -8.79 8.24 -5.23
CA LEU A 418 -9.30 8.93 -4.04
C LEU A 418 -10.75 9.36 -4.30
N THR A 419 -11.70 8.53 -3.87
CA THR A 419 -13.12 8.73 -4.13
C THR A 419 -13.66 9.99 -3.45
N ALA A 420 -13.40 10.11 -2.14
CA ALA A 420 -13.92 11.21 -1.34
C ALA A 420 -13.16 11.40 -0.03
N VAL A 421 -13.31 12.61 0.54
CA VAL A 421 -12.86 12.94 1.89
C VAL A 421 -14.05 13.39 2.73
N ILE A 422 -14.32 12.69 3.82
CA ILE A 422 -15.34 13.03 4.80
C ILE A 422 -14.86 14.24 5.62
N PRO A 423 -15.66 15.32 5.71
CA PRO A 423 -15.28 16.51 6.44
C PRO A 423 -15.17 16.24 7.94
N GLY A 424 -14.10 16.75 8.55
CA GLY A 424 -13.96 16.80 10.01
C GLY A 424 -14.82 17.90 10.65
N PRO A 425 -14.68 18.16 11.97
CA PRO A 425 -13.58 17.77 12.85
C PRO A 425 -13.71 16.42 13.56
N ALA A 426 -14.87 15.78 13.48
CA ALA A 426 -15.18 14.53 14.17
C ALA A 426 -15.62 13.47 13.15
N GLU A 427 -15.37 12.21 13.50
CA GLU A 427 -15.87 11.09 12.72
C GLU A 427 -17.40 11.09 12.76
N PRO A 428 -18.08 10.85 11.62
CA PRO A 428 -19.54 10.73 11.61
C PRO A 428 -19.99 9.55 12.47
N SER A 429 -21.25 9.58 12.91
CA SER A 429 -21.83 8.36 13.48
C SER A 429 -21.82 7.24 12.44
N LYS A 430 -21.87 5.99 12.90
CA LYS A 430 -21.87 4.84 11.98
C LYS A 430 -23.08 4.78 11.06
N GLU A 431 -24.18 5.43 11.42
CA GLU A 431 -25.35 5.59 10.56
C GLU A 431 -25.15 6.76 9.59
N ASP A 432 -24.63 7.89 10.09
CA ASP A 432 -24.36 9.08 9.30
C ASP A 432 -23.29 8.86 8.24
N LEU A 433 -22.37 7.92 8.44
CA LEU A 433 -21.38 7.51 7.43
C LEU A 433 -22.03 7.21 6.07
N HIS A 434 -23.23 6.63 6.08
CA HIS A 434 -23.95 6.27 4.86
C HIS A 434 -24.42 7.47 4.04
N HIS A 435 -24.55 8.66 4.64
CA HIS A 435 -24.77 9.88 3.86
C HIS A 435 -23.58 10.17 2.92
N PHE A 436 -22.35 9.87 3.35
CA PHE A 436 -21.14 10.04 2.55
C PHE A 436 -20.85 8.86 1.62
N VAL A 437 -21.31 7.65 1.97
CA VAL A 437 -21.20 6.48 1.08
C VAL A 437 -22.20 6.56 -0.08
N ARG A 438 -23.35 7.23 0.11
CA ARG A 438 -24.43 7.27 -0.90
C ARG A 438 -23.97 7.78 -2.27
N PRO A 439 -23.26 8.92 -2.41
CA PRO A 439 -22.75 9.35 -3.73
C PRO A 439 -21.83 8.31 -4.38
N ILE A 440 -21.02 7.61 -3.58
CA ILE A 440 -20.14 6.53 -4.06
C ILE A 440 -20.98 5.34 -4.57
N ALA A 441 -22.01 4.94 -3.81
CA ALA A 441 -22.91 3.86 -4.20
C ALA A 441 -23.75 4.23 -5.44
N ASP A 442 -24.12 5.51 -5.60
CA ASP A 442 -24.83 6.00 -6.78
C ASP A 442 -23.96 5.87 -8.04
N ASP A 443 -22.69 6.30 -7.99
CA ASP A 443 -21.73 6.07 -9.07
C ASP A 443 -21.59 4.57 -9.39
N MET A 444 -21.41 3.73 -8.36
CA MET A 444 -21.22 2.29 -8.56
C MET A 444 -22.46 1.58 -9.13
N LEU A 445 -23.68 2.08 -8.87
CA LEU A 445 -24.89 1.53 -9.49
C LEU A 445 -24.95 1.83 -10.98
N GLU A 446 -24.60 3.05 -11.38
CA GLU A 446 -24.50 3.43 -12.80
C GLU A 446 -23.44 2.59 -13.52
N MET A 447 -22.29 2.36 -12.87
CA MET A 447 -21.23 1.51 -13.41
C MET A 447 -21.56 0.02 -13.42
N TYR A 448 -22.50 -0.46 -12.59
CA TYR A 448 -22.74 -1.90 -12.45
C TYR A 448 -23.65 -2.49 -13.54
N ASP A 449 -24.84 -1.94 -13.75
CA ASP A 449 -25.80 -2.46 -14.73
C ASP A 449 -26.77 -1.34 -15.19
N PRO A 450 -26.72 -0.90 -16.47
CA PRO A 450 -26.03 -1.51 -17.61
C PRO A 450 -24.52 -1.23 -17.69
N GLY A 451 -23.93 -0.38 -16.83
CA GLY A 451 -22.60 0.18 -17.06
C GLY A 451 -22.62 1.31 -18.10
N ILE A 452 -21.46 1.89 -18.38
CA ILE A 452 -21.33 3.11 -19.20
C ILE A 452 -20.35 2.95 -20.36
N MET A 453 -20.48 3.79 -21.38
CA MET A 453 -19.56 3.84 -22.52
C MET A 453 -18.45 4.86 -22.26
N ILE A 454 -17.21 4.39 -22.14
CA ILE A 454 -16.04 5.25 -21.86
C ILE A 454 -15.12 5.24 -23.07
N LYS A 455 -14.68 6.42 -23.52
CA LYS A 455 -13.61 6.53 -24.53
C LYS A 455 -12.27 6.16 -23.90
N THR A 456 -11.53 5.33 -24.60
CA THR A 456 -10.25 4.82 -24.11
C THR A 456 -9.16 5.04 -25.14
N HIS A 457 -7.91 4.74 -24.78
CA HIS A 457 -6.79 4.82 -25.71
C HIS A 457 -6.99 3.94 -26.95
N ASP A 458 -7.42 2.68 -26.74
CA ASP A 458 -7.51 1.69 -27.80
C ASP A 458 -8.88 1.72 -28.51
N TYR A 459 -9.93 2.26 -27.86
CA TYR A 459 -11.30 2.39 -28.38
C TYR A 459 -11.77 3.85 -28.30
N PRO A 460 -11.34 4.73 -29.24
CA PRO A 460 -11.67 6.16 -29.23
C PRO A 460 -13.17 6.45 -29.44
N ASN A 461 -13.92 5.50 -30.00
CA ASN A 461 -15.38 5.57 -30.14
C ASN A 461 -16.14 5.14 -28.88
N GLY A 462 -15.42 4.70 -27.85
CA GLY A 462 -15.99 4.19 -26.61
C GLY A 462 -15.97 2.67 -26.53
N ARG A 463 -15.78 2.17 -25.31
CA ARG A 463 -15.94 0.77 -24.92
C ARG A 463 -16.89 0.69 -23.72
N ARG A 464 -17.74 -0.34 -23.66
CA ARG A 464 -18.62 -0.53 -22.51
C ARG A 464 -17.79 -0.96 -21.31
N VAL A 465 -18.01 -0.32 -20.16
CA VAL A 465 -17.33 -0.66 -18.92
C VAL A 465 -18.36 -0.92 -17.82
N ARG A 466 -18.21 -2.06 -17.15
CA ARG A 466 -18.98 -2.44 -15.96
C ARG A 466 -18.06 -2.65 -14.77
N VAL A 467 -18.54 -2.30 -13.58
CA VAL A 467 -17.73 -2.34 -12.36
C VAL A 467 -18.48 -2.98 -11.21
N VAL A 468 -17.76 -3.76 -10.42
CA VAL A 468 -18.21 -4.28 -9.12
C VAL A 468 -17.16 -3.95 -8.06
N VAL A 469 -17.59 -3.82 -6.81
CA VAL A 469 -16.71 -3.55 -5.66
C VAL A 469 -16.80 -4.70 -4.66
N PRO A 470 -16.32 -5.91 -4.97
CA PRO A 470 -16.64 -7.09 -4.17
C PRO A 470 -15.76 -7.27 -2.93
N ILE A 471 -14.79 -6.37 -2.68
CA ILE A 471 -13.83 -6.43 -1.58
C ILE A 471 -13.77 -5.06 -0.90
N GLY A 472 -14.04 -5.04 0.40
CA GLY A 472 -13.90 -3.90 1.29
C GLY A 472 -12.95 -4.26 2.42
N SER A 473 -11.77 -3.62 2.44
CA SER A 473 -10.75 -3.86 3.46
C SER A 473 -10.51 -2.57 4.24
N MET A 474 -10.60 -2.65 5.55
CA MET A 474 -10.51 -1.48 6.43
C MET A 474 -10.34 -1.93 7.88
N ASP A 475 -10.07 -0.98 8.77
CA ASP A 475 -10.03 -1.28 10.19
C ASP A 475 -11.41 -1.73 10.72
N ILE A 476 -11.42 -2.39 11.89
CA ILE A 476 -12.66 -2.97 12.41
C ILE A 476 -13.74 -1.89 12.64
N PRO A 477 -13.48 -0.76 13.32
CA PRO A 477 -14.44 0.34 13.45
C PRO A 477 -15.07 0.79 12.13
N ALA A 478 -14.26 1.09 11.11
CA ALA A 478 -14.70 1.50 9.78
C ALA A 478 -15.52 0.40 9.11
N ALA A 479 -15.06 -0.86 9.16
CA ALA A 479 -15.78 -2.02 8.61
C ALA A 479 -17.18 -2.15 9.22
N ARG A 480 -17.31 -1.89 10.53
CA ARG A 480 -18.62 -1.92 11.20
C ARG A 480 -19.52 -0.79 10.75
N GLY A 481 -19.00 0.41 10.56
CA GLY A 481 -19.73 1.53 9.96
C GLY A 481 -20.20 1.18 8.55
N PHE A 482 -19.24 0.88 7.68
CA PHE A 482 -19.38 0.60 6.27
C PHE A 482 -20.37 -0.52 5.94
N ALA A 483 -20.32 -1.64 6.64
CA ALA A 483 -21.19 -2.79 6.38
C ALA A 483 -22.45 -2.83 7.27
N GLY A 484 -22.67 -1.83 8.12
CA GLY A 484 -23.86 -1.79 8.98
C GLY A 484 -23.84 -2.78 10.15
N PHE A 485 -22.66 -3.22 10.61
CA PHE A 485 -22.53 -4.15 11.73
C PHE A 485 -22.35 -3.45 13.09
N ALA A 486 -22.61 -4.18 14.17
CA ALA A 486 -22.34 -3.74 15.53
C ALA A 486 -20.84 -3.72 15.86
N GLY A 487 -20.48 -2.89 16.84
CA GLY A 487 -19.11 -2.74 17.33
C GLY A 487 -18.61 -3.92 18.15
N HIS A 488 -17.32 -3.89 18.50
CA HIS A 488 -16.64 -4.98 19.21
C HIS A 488 -17.21 -5.28 20.61
N SER A 489 -17.85 -4.31 21.27
CA SER A 489 -18.43 -4.46 22.62
C SER A 489 -19.87 -5.00 22.61
N HIS A 490 -20.46 -5.22 21.45
CA HIS A 490 -21.82 -5.72 21.32
C HIS A 490 -21.90 -7.22 21.59
N THR A 491 -23.06 -7.74 22.02
CA THR A 491 -23.29 -9.18 22.18
C THR A 491 -22.97 -9.93 20.88
N CYS A 492 -23.51 -9.46 19.75
CA CYS A 492 -23.18 -9.91 18.40
C CYS A 492 -21.91 -9.22 17.86
N PHE A 493 -20.76 -9.47 18.48
CA PHE A 493 -19.49 -8.82 18.11
C PHE A 493 -18.91 -9.34 16.79
N CYS A 494 -19.11 -10.63 16.47
CA CYS A 494 -18.61 -11.25 15.25
C CYS A 494 -19.63 -11.05 14.11
N HIS A 495 -19.17 -10.48 13.00
CA HIS A 495 -20.01 -10.34 11.81
C HIS A 495 -20.03 -11.61 10.96
N LEU A 496 -19.11 -12.56 11.16
CA LEU A 496 -18.99 -13.76 10.31
C LEU A 496 -19.78 -14.94 10.87
N CYS A 497 -19.81 -15.10 12.19
CA CYS A 497 -20.47 -16.22 12.85
C CYS A 497 -21.43 -15.79 13.97
N THR A 498 -22.14 -16.77 14.54
CA THR A 498 -23.12 -16.58 15.61
C THR A 498 -22.53 -16.48 17.02
N ALA A 499 -21.20 -16.48 17.17
CA ALA A 499 -20.55 -16.32 18.47
C ALA A 499 -21.01 -15.03 19.17
N ILE A 500 -21.39 -15.16 20.45
CA ILE A 500 -21.72 -14.01 21.29
C ILE A 500 -20.56 -13.65 22.23
N LEU A 501 -20.54 -12.41 22.72
CA LEU A 501 -19.41 -11.87 23.49
C LEU A 501 -19.06 -12.70 24.75
N SER A 502 -20.05 -13.33 25.42
CA SER A 502 -19.80 -14.21 26.57
C SER A 502 -19.10 -15.53 26.18
N GLN A 503 -19.18 -15.93 24.91
CA GLN A 503 -18.58 -17.14 24.35
C GLN A 503 -17.20 -16.89 23.72
N ILE A 504 -16.64 -15.69 23.86
CA ILE A 504 -15.38 -15.28 23.21
C ILE A 504 -14.15 -16.14 23.56
N HIS A 505 -14.24 -16.89 24.67
CA HIS A 505 -13.20 -17.80 25.14
C HIS A 505 -13.12 -19.10 24.33
N HIS A 506 -14.12 -19.43 23.50
CA HIS A 506 -14.04 -20.58 22.60
C HIS A 506 -13.16 -20.27 21.39
N VAL A 507 -12.22 -21.17 21.08
CA VAL A 507 -11.36 -21.12 19.88
C VAL A 507 -11.91 -21.97 18.74
N ASN A 508 -12.73 -22.98 19.05
CA ASN A 508 -13.26 -23.87 18.05
C ASN A 508 -14.42 -23.19 17.31
N LEU A 509 -14.22 -22.90 16.03
CA LEU A 509 -15.24 -22.28 15.19
C LEU A 509 -16.43 -23.20 14.90
N ASP A 510 -16.27 -24.53 15.01
CA ASP A 510 -17.36 -25.51 14.79
C ASP A 510 -18.51 -25.38 15.79
N LEU A 511 -18.27 -24.69 16.91
CA LEU A 511 -19.30 -24.36 17.90
C LEU A 511 -20.25 -23.25 17.42
N PHE A 512 -19.90 -22.57 16.32
CA PHE A 512 -20.63 -21.41 15.82
C PHE A 512 -21.05 -21.63 14.37
N GLN A 513 -22.22 -21.09 14.03
CA GLN A 513 -22.71 -21.13 12.66
C GLN A 513 -22.27 -19.87 11.92
N LEU A 514 -21.92 -20.00 10.64
CA LEU A 514 -21.71 -18.85 9.77
C LEU A 514 -23.04 -18.13 9.53
N ARG A 515 -22.99 -16.80 9.42
CA ARG A 515 -24.17 -15.99 9.11
C ARG A 515 -24.51 -16.09 7.63
N SER A 516 -25.81 -16.00 7.30
CA SER A 516 -26.31 -16.04 5.91
C SER A 516 -26.82 -14.67 5.48
N MET A 517 -26.69 -14.38 4.18
CA MET A 517 -27.20 -13.13 3.59
C MET A 517 -28.72 -13.02 3.69
N ASP A 518 -29.45 -14.12 3.62
CA ASP A 518 -30.92 -14.13 3.76
C ASP A 518 -31.35 -13.65 5.14
N THR A 519 -30.77 -14.22 6.20
CA THR A 519 -31.05 -13.78 7.57
C THR A 519 -30.58 -12.34 7.79
N HIS A 520 -29.42 -11.97 7.25
CA HIS A 520 -28.91 -10.61 7.35
C HIS A 520 -29.85 -9.58 6.71
N ARG A 521 -30.27 -9.81 5.46
CA ARG A 521 -31.20 -8.93 4.74
C ARG A 521 -32.55 -8.83 5.45
N ALA A 522 -33.07 -9.94 5.98
CA ALA A 522 -34.30 -9.93 6.77
C ALA A 522 -34.19 -9.09 8.05
N GLN A 523 -33.09 -9.24 8.80
CA GLN A 523 -32.82 -8.46 10.03
C GLN A 523 -32.64 -6.97 9.72
N VAL A 524 -31.92 -6.63 8.66
CA VAL A 524 -31.72 -5.24 8.22
C VAL A 524 -33.05 -4.63 7.74
N ALA A 525 -33.87 -5.37 7.01
CA ALA A 525 -35.20 -4.91 6.60
C ALA A 525 -36.09 -4.62 7.81
N ALA A 526 -36.10 -5.50 8.82
CA ALA A 526 -36.84 -5.29 10.07
C ALA A 526 -36.36 -4.03 10.81
N TRP A 527 -35.04 -3.79 10.87
CA TRP A 527 -34.48 -2.56 11.43
C TRP A 527 -34.87 -1.32 10.61
N ALA A 528 -34.78 -1.39 9.28
CA ALA A 528 -35.07 -0.26 8.41
C ALA A 528 -36.55 0.16 8.45
N SER A 529 -37.45 -0.83 8.50
CA SER A 529 -38.91 -0.66 8.57
C SER A 529 -39.46 -0.40 9.98
N ALA A 530 -38.61 -0.36 11.01
CA ALA A 530 -39.05 -0.05 12.36
C ALA A 530 -39.67 1.36 12.45
N PRO A 531 -40.78 1.54 13.20
CA PRO A 531 -41.60 2.75 13.13
C PRO A 531 -40.98 3.99 13.82
N ASP A 532 -40.05 3.77 14.74
CA ASP A 532 -39.44 4.81 15.57
C ASP A 532 -38.01 4.42 16.00
N GLY A 533 -37.27 5.38 16.56
CA GLY A 533 -35.88 5.21 16.97
C GLY A 533 -35.71 4.17 18.08
N CYS A 534 -36.66 4.10 19.02
CA CYS A 534 -36.66 3.13 20.11
C CYS A 534 -36.77 1.69 19.58
N SER A 535 -37.64 1.46 18.60
CA SER A 535 -37.81 0.19 17.92
C SER A 535 -36.56 -0.19 17.12
N ARG A 536 -35.93 0.77 16.43
CA ARG A 536 -34.63 0.56 15.76
C ARG A 536 -33.53 0.15 16.73
N ASP A 537 -33.41 0.84 17.86
CA ASP A 537 -32.42 0.53 18.89
C ASP A 537 -32.62 -0.87 19.46
N LYS A 538 -33.89 -1.28 19.65
CA LYS A 538 -34.22 -2.64 20.08
C LYS A 538 -33.76 -3.69 19.06
N TYR A 539 -34.11 -3.54 17.78
CA TYR A 539 -33.67 -4.46 16.72
C TYR A 539 -32.15 -4.51 16.59
N PHE A 540 -31.49 -3.36 16.70
CA PHE A 540 -30.03 -3.28 16.66
C PHE A 540 -29.39 -3.98 17.86
N LYS A 541 -29.92 -3.79 19.07
CA LYS A 541 -29.43 -4.44 20.30
C LYS A 541 -29.58 -5.97 20.24
N GLU A 542 -30.64 -6.46 19.62
CA GLU A 542 -30.89 -7.90 19.47
C GLU A 542 -29.99 -8.52 18.39
N ASN A 543 -29.92 -7.91 17.21
CA ASN A 543 -29.31 -8.54 16.03
C ASN A 543 -27.90 -8.04 15.71
N GLY A 544 -27.57 -6.82 16.14
CA GLY A 544 -26.29 -6.17 15.88
C GLY A 544 -26.11 -5.71 14.42
N VAL A 545 -27.19 -5.45 13.70
CA VAL A 545 -27.15 -5.05 12.28
C VAL A 545 -28.07 -3.85 12.03
N ARG A 546 -27.68 -3.01 11.07
CA ARG A 546 -28.42 -1.85 10.58
C ARG A 546 -28.23 -1.71 9.07
N SER A 547 -28.96 -0.78 8.46
CA SER A 547 -28.88 -0.55 7.00
C SER A 547 -27.48 -0.13 6.57
N SER A 548 -27.10 -0.53 5.35
CA SER A 548 -25.91 -0.08 4.65
C SER A 548 -26.26 0.21 3.19
N GLU A 549 -25.67 1.28 2.62
CA GLU A 549 -25.83 1.63 1.20
C GLU A 549 -25.34 0.50 0.27
N TRP A 550 -24.41 -0.35 0.71
CA TRP A 550 -23.92 -1.47 -0.10
C TRP A 550 -24.96 -2.59 -0.28
N LEU A 551 -25.98 -2.66 0.56
CA LEU A 551 -27.06 -3.65 0.40
C LEU A 551 -27.98 -3.35 -0.80
N ARG A 552 -27.82 -2.19 -1.45
CA ARG A 552 -28.45 -1.83 -2.72
C ARG A 552 -27.98 -2.73 -3.87
N PHE A 553 -26.79 -3.31 -3.77
CA PHE A 553 -26.24 -4.22 -4.76
C PHE A 553 -26.67 -5.66 -4.46
N GLU A 554 -27.18 -6.35 -5.48
CA GLU A 554 -27.57 -7.76 -5.37
C GLU A 554 -26.37 -8.66 -5.05
N TRP A 555 -25.25 -8.40 -5.74
CA TRP A 555 -23.99 -9.14 -5.60
C TRP A 555 -23.23 -8.86 -4.29
N TRP A 556 -23.64 -7.86 -3.51
CA TRP A 556 -22.95 -7.53 -2.27
C TRP A 556 -23.24 -8.58 -1.20
N ASN A 557 -22.20 -9.34 -0.84
CA ASN A 557 -22.21 -10.23 0.32
C ASN A 557 -21.48 -9.53 1.48
N ALA A 558 -22.22 -9.03 2.47
CA ALA A 558 -21.66 -8.26 3.57
C ALA A 558 -20.62 -9.01 4.42
N PHE A 559 -20.61 -10.36 4.39
CA PHE A 559 -19.69 -11.19 5.14
C PHE A 559 -18.41 -11.49 4.37
N ALA A 560 -18.54 -11.85 3.08
CA ALA A 560 -17.38 -12.12 2.23
C ALA A 560 -16.67 -10.84 1.77
N ALA A 561 -17.44 -9.78 1.49
CA ALA A 561 -16.91 -8.52 1.00
C ALA A 561 -16.33 -7.64 2.11
N THR A 562 -16.72 -7.80 3.38
CA THR A 562 -16.12 -7.03 4.49
C THR A 562 -15.01 -7.86 5.12
N VAL A 563 -13.79 -7.75 4.59
CA VAL A 563 -12.69 -8.61 5.04
C VAL A 563 -12.18 -8.19 6.43
N VAL A 564 -11.62 -9.15 7.17
CA VAL A 564 -10.86 -8.82 8.39
C VAL A 564 -9.53 -8.23 7.95
N GLY A 565 -9.39 -6.91 8.08
CA GLY A 565 -8.19 -6.17 7.70
C GLY A 565 -6.89 -6.79 8.24
N PRO A 566 -6.03 -7.40 7.39
CA PRO A 566 -4.87 -8.16 7.81
C PRO A 566 -3.82 -7.32 8.57
N MET A 567 -3.59 -6.08 8.13
CA MET A 567 -2.60 -5.20 8.75
C MET A 567 -3.07 -4.73 10.13
N HIS A 568 -4.32 -4.29 10.22
CA HIS A 568 -4.91 -3.83 11.48
C HIS A 568 -5.12 -4.98 12.47
N TRP A 569 -5.49 -6.16 12.00
CA TRP A 569 -5.52 -7.36 12.83
C TRP A 569 -4.15 -7.67 13.41
N SER A 570 -3.10 -7.72 12.56
CA SER A 570 -1.73 -8.01 12.96
C SER A 570 -1.22 -7.00 14.00
N LYS A 571 -1.42 -5.70 13.75
CA LYS A 571 -1.09 -4.63 14.71
C LYS A 571 -1.77 -4.86 16.06
N ASN A 572 -3.08 -5.08 16.06
CA ASN A 572 -3.87 -5.19 17.29
C ASN A 572 -3.53 -6.45 18.09
N ILE A 573 -3.27 -7.59 17.42
CA ILE A 573 -2.90 -8.82 18.11
C ILE A 573 -1.48 -8.73 18.69
N LEU A 574 -0.54 -8.16 17.96
CA LEU A 574 0.82 -7.90 18.42
C LEU A 574 0.82 -6.91 19.59
N GLU A 575 0.11 -5.79 19.48
CA GLU A 575 -0.03 -4.83 20.58
C GLU A 575 -0.61 -5.51 21.84
N LYS A 576 -1.70 -6.26 21.69
CA LYS A 576 -2.32 -6.97 22.82
C LYS A 576 -1.36 -7.94 23.49
N HIS A 577 -0.65 -8.75 22.70
CA HIS A 577 0.26 -9.76 23.25
C HIS A 577 1.52 -9.13 23.87
N LEU A 578 2.23 -8.27 23.13
CA LEU A 578 3.46 -7.65 23.64
C LEU A 578 3.18 -6.77 24.88
N ARG A 579 2.16 -5.92 24.78
CA ARG A 579 1.92 -4.86 25.77
C ARG A 579 1.14 -5.33 26.98
N ARG A 580 0.11 -6.18 26.78
CA ARG A 580 -0.75 -6.63 27.88
C ARG A 580 -0.35 -8.00 28.40
N ALA A 581 -0.23 -9.01 27.52
CA ALA A 581 0.13 -10.36 27.96
C ALA A 581 1.56 -10.43 28.51
N MET A 582 2.55 -9.92 27.78
CA MET A 582 3.95 -9.96 28.24
C MET A 582 4.35 -8.75 29.10
N GLY A 583 3.48 -7.75 29.27
CA GLY A 583 3.75 -6.58 30.12
C GLY A 583 4.79 -5.59 29.59
N TRP A 584 5.16 -5.65 28.30
CA TRP A 584 6.13 -4.72 27.70
C TRP A 584 5.44 -3.37 27.40
N SER A 585 5.29 -2.55 28.44
CA SER A 585 4.73 -1.19 28.35
C SER A 585 5.83 -0.12 28.33
N TRP A 586 5.66 0.92 27.50
CA TRP A 586 6.56 2.07 27.34
C TRP A 586 6.09 3.34 28.08
N SER A 587 4.93 3.25 28.74
CA SER A 587 4.43 4.27 29.65
C SER A 587 4.30 3.63 31.02
N LEU A 588 4.98 4.18 32.04
CA LEU A 588 4.42 4.14 33.40
C LEU A 588 3.04 4.74 33.25
N THR A 589 1.99 3.92 33.30
CA THR A 589 0.67 4.50 33.51
C THR A 589 0.78 5.20 34.86
N THR A 590 0.77 6.52 34.86
CA THR A 590 0.46 7.31 36.04
C THR A 590 -0.94 6.87 36.45
N GLY A 591 -0.99 5.90 37.36
CA GLY A 591 -2.17 5.11 37.67
C GLY A 591 -1.95 3.67 37.24
N ILE A 592 -1.98 2.76 38.22
CA ILE A 592 -2.26 1.34 38.04
C ILE A 592 -3.27 1.20 36.87
N PRO A 593 -3.03 0.38 35.82
CA PRO A 593 -4.07 0.07 34.85
C PRO A 593 -5.29 -0.34 35.67
N GLY A 594 -6.36 0.46 35.61
CA GLY A 594 -7.56 0.20 36.39
C GLY A 594 -7.88 -1.28 36.22
N THR A 595 -7.92 -2.02 37.33
CA THR A 595 -8.18 -3.46 37.32
C THR A 595 -9.34 -3.69 36.36
N PRO A 596 -9.17 -4.50 35.29
CA PRO A 596 -10.32 -4.89 34.49
C PRO A 596 -11.38 -5.39 35.45
N SER A 597 -12.62 -4.91 35.36
CA SER A 597 -13.70 -5.47 36.15
C SER A 597 -13.87 -6.92 35.70
N LEU A 598 -13.16 -7.84 36.34
CA LEU A 598 -13.33 -9.26 36.11
C LEU A 598 -14.76 -9.57 36.56
N GLY A 599 -15.61 -10.03 35.63
CA GLY A 599 -16.96 -10.51 35.95
C GLY A 599 -16.96 -11.80 36.78
N ARG A 600 -15.79 -12.22 37.28
CA ARG A 600 -15.57 -13.35 38.18
C ARG A 600 -14.64 -12.93 39.33
N PRO A 601 -14.75 -13.57 40.51
CA PRO A 601 -13.82 -13.36 41.60
C PRO A 601 -12.37 -13.61 41.17
N ILE A 602 -11.46 -12.78 41.65
CA ILE A 602 -10.00 -12.96 41.50
C ILE A 602 -9.62 -14.22 42.28
N THR A 603 -8.94 -15.16 41.64
CA THR A 603 -8.43 -16.37 42.32
C THR A 603 -7.25 -16.04 43.22
N GLN A 604 -6.92 -16.91 44.17
CA GLN A 604 -5.80 -16.69 45.08
C GLN A 604 -4.45 -16.65 44.36
N LEU A 605 -4.26 -17.51 43.35
CA LEU A 605 -3.09 -17.50 42.48
C LEU A 605 -3.01 -16.18 41.67
N GLU A 606 -4.16 -15.68 41.21
CA GLU A 606 -4.25 -14.40 40.51
C GLU A 606 -3.86 -13.22 41.42
N TYR A 607 -4.28 -13.24 42.68
CA TYR A 607 -3.89 -12.24 43.66
C TYR A 607 -2.39 -12.28 43.95
N GLU A 608 -1.82 -13.47 44.16
CA GLU A 608 -0.41 -13.67 44.49
C GLU A 608 0.53 -13.19 43.37
N TRP A 609 0.27 -13.48 42.08
CA TRP A 609 1.14 -12.95 41.01
C TRP A 609 0.88 -11.48 40.66
N GLY A 610 -0.35 -10.96 40.88
CA GLY A 610 -0.64 -9.54 40.71
C GLY A 610 0.12 -8.68 41.73
N VAL A 611 0.19 -9.14 42.98
CA VAL A 611 0.99 -8.52 44.04
C VAL A 611 2.49 -8.59 43.71
N SER A 612 2.99 -9.74 43.21
CA SER A 612 4.39 -9.88 42.80
C SER A 612 4.80 -8.94 41.66
N THR A 613 3.90 -8.68 40.71
CA THR A 613 4.14 -7.81 39.55
C THR A 613 4.09 -6.33 39.94
N MET A 614 3.20 -5.96 40.88
CA MET A 614 3.07 -4.58 41.38
C MET A 614 4.18 -4.18 42.36
N GLN A 615 4.76 -5.15 43.09
CA GLN A 615 5.85 -4.90 44.03
C GLN A 615 7.22 -4.77 43.35
N SER A 616 7.36 -5.10 42.06
CA SER A 616 8.64 -5.27 41.36
C SER A 616 8.96 -4.24 40.27
N CYS A 617 8.21 -3.14 40.13
CA CYS A 617 8.41 -2.22 39.00
C CYS A 617 8.34 -0.73 39.39
N ASN A 618 9.49 -0.13 39.68
CA ASN A 618 9.73 1.30 39.46
C ASN A 618 10.31 1.56 38.04
N ALA A 619 10.40 2.83 37.64
CA ALA A 619 10.89 3.23 36.31
C ALA A 619 12.26 2.62 35.94
N SER A 620 13.16 2.56 36.92
CA SER A 620 14.53 2.07 36.76
C SER A 620 14.59 0.55 36.60
N GLU A 621 13.72 -0.19 37.29
CA GLU A 621 13.58 -1.65 37.15
C GLU A 621 12.96 -2.04 35.80
N LEU A 622 12.01 -1.24 35.31
CA LEU A 622 11.43 -1.43 33.98
C LEU A 622 12.47 -1.17 32.88
N GLU A 623 13.28 -0.11 32.99
CA GLU A 623 14.37 0.17 32.05
C GLU A 623 15.46 -0.93 32.09
N ALA A 624 15.79 -1.45 33.27
CA ALA A 624 16.70 -2.59 33.41
C ALA A 624 16.16 -3.88 32.77
N SER A 625 14.84 -4.12 32.85
CA SER A 625 14.20 -5.30 32.24
C SER A 625 14.22 -5.27 30.70
N HIS A 626 14.24 -4.08 30.10
CA HIS A 626 14.30 -3.89 28.64
C HIS A 626 15.73 -3.78 28.09
N LEU A 627 16.73 -3.60 28.95
CA LEU A 627 18.14 -3.48 28.57
C LEU A 627 18.65 -4.63 27.67
N PRO A 628 18.29 -5.91 27.89
CA PRO A 628 18.65 -6.99 26.98
C PRO A 628 18.16 -6.77 25.55
N MET A 629 16.93 -6.27 25.39
CA MET A 629 16.33 -5.97 24.08
C MET A 629 17.09 -4.86 23.37
N HIS A 630 17.37 -3.75 24.07
CA HIS A 630 18.12 -2.63 23.49
C HIS A 630 19.54 -3.03 23.09
N ASN A 631 20.20 -3.88 23.88
CA ASN A 631 21.52 -4.41 23.56
C ASN A 631 21.50 -5.29 22.30
N ASP A 632 20.53 -6.19 22.20
CA ASP A 632 20.39 -7.07 21.04
C ASP A 632 20.03 -6.26 19.78
N MET A 633 19.13 -5.27 19.90
CA MET A 633 18.82 -4.32 18.82
C MET A 633 20.04 -3.52 18.37
N GLY A 634 20.89 -3.08 19.30
CA GLY A 634 22.13 -2.35 18.98
C GLY A 634 23.16 -3.19 18.24
N ARG A 635 23.04 -4.52 18.27
CA ARG A 635 23.89 -5.49 17.57
C ARG A 635 23.23 -6.09 16.33
N THR A 636 21.98 -5.75 16.05
CA THR A 636 21.22 -6.30 14.93
C THR A 636 21.25 -5.33 13.76
N THR A 637 21.77 -5.78 12.62
CA THR A 637 21.69 -5.06 11.35
C THR A 637 20.47 -5.56 10.57
N LEU A 638 19.64 -4.65 10.07
CA LEU A 638 18.45 -4.97 9.27
C LEU A 638 18.62 -4.39 7.86
N PRO A 639 18.06 -5.05 6.83
CA PRO A 639 18.12 -4.55 5.47
C PRO A 639 17.33 -3.25 5.30
N GLN A 640 17.72 -2.40 4.34
CA GLN A 640 17.15 -1.05 4.17
C GLN A 640 15.67 -1.04 3.81
N TRP A 641 15.16 -2.09 3.15
CA TRP A 641 13.76 -2.21 2.78
C TRP A 641 12.86 -2.58 3.98
N PHE A 642 13.43 -3.02 5.10
CA PHE A 642 12.68 -3.36 6.30
C PHE A 642 12.54 -2.14 7.20
N LYS A 643 11.33 -1.89 7.72
CA LYS A 643 11.10 -0.77 8.64
C LYS A 643 11.97 -0.99 9.89
N LEU A 644 12.86 -0.05 10.19
CA LEU A 644 13.71 -0.16 11.37
C LEU A 644 12.85 -0.08 12.65
N PRO A 645 13.06 -0.99 13.62
CA PRO A 645 12.40 -0.88 14.91
C PRO A 645 12.88 0.40 15.62
N PRO A 646 11.98 1.08 16.35
CA PRO A 646 12.33 2.35 16.97
C PRO A 646 13.39 2.16 18.05
N LYS A 647 14.54 2.85 17.90
CA LYS A 647 15.67 2.77 18.84
C LYS A 647 15.30 3.15 20.28
N ASN A 648 14.33 4.06 20.43
CA ASN A 648 13.80 4.53 21.72
C ASN A 648 12.49 3.83 22.10
N PHE A 649 12.22 2.62 21.57
CA PHE A 649 11.12 1.77 22.04
C PHE A 649 11.17 1.65 23.58
N ALA A 650 10.03 1.47 24.23
CA ALA A 650 9.92 1.45 25.70
C ALA A 650 10.15 2.80 26.43
N ARG A 651 10.35 3.92 25.72
CA ARG A 651 10.48 5.26 26.33
C ARG A 651 9.28 6.16 26.07
N VAL A 652 8.90 6.96 27.07
CA VAL A 652 7.78 7.94 26.98
C VAL A 652 7.96 8.92 25.82
N SER A 653 9.20 9.29 25.49
CA SER A 653 9.53 10.23 24.41
C SER A 653 9.24 9.72 23.00
N HIS A 654 9.12 8.40 22.80
CA HIS A 654 8.84 7.85 21.47
C HIS A 654 7.35 7.90 21.11
N GLY A 655 6.45 7.82 22.09
CA GLY A 655 5.01 7.86 21.87
C GLY A 655 4.39 6.50 21.52
N LYS A 656 3.35 6.50 20.67
CA LYS A 656 2.61 5.29 20.30
C LYS A 656 3.22 4.65 19.04
N LEU A 657 3.46 3.33 19.10
CA LEU A 657 3.94 2.57 17.95
C LEU A 657 2.93 2.51 16.80
N GLN A 658 3.45 2.61 15.58
CA GLN A 658 2.74 2.35 14.33
C GLN A 658 2.67 0.86 14.02
N ALA A 659 1.80 0.48 13.06
CA ALA A 659 1.57 -0.93 12.70
C ALA A 659 2.85 -1.65 12.24
N GLU A 660 3.60 -1.04 11.33
CA GLU A 660 4.85 -1.61 10.82
C GLU A 660 5.97 -1.63 11.88
N GLU A 661 5.96 -0.70 12.84
CA GLU A 661 6.91 -0.74 13.97
C GLU A 661 6.63 -1.93 14.89
N TYR A 662 5.35 -2.25 15.16
CA TYR A 662 5.00 -3.47 15.91
C TYR A 662 5.47 -4.73 15.21
N LYS A 663 5.23 -4.85 13.89
CA LYS A 663 5.70 -6.00 13.11
C LYS A 663 7.22 -6.10 13.17
N SER A 664 7.92 -4.99 12.93
CA SER A 664 9.38 -4.94 12.90
C SER A 664 10.01 -5.32 14.23
N LEU A 665 9.44 -4.82 15.35
CA LEU A 665 9.85 -5.20 16.70
C LEU A 665 9.56 -6.68 16.98
N ALA A 666 8.33 -7.13 16.68
CA ALA A 666 7.89 -8.48 17.00
C ALA A 666 8.70 -9.54 16.25
N PHE A 667 8.93 -9.35 14.94
CA PHE A 667 9.57 -10.36 14.10
C PHE A 667 11.06 -10.53 14.32
N VAL A 668 11.78 -9.47 14.70
CA VAL A 668 13.23 -9.52 14.79
C VAL A 668 13.73 -9.31 16.22
N PRO A 669 13.69 -8.10 16.84
CA PRO A 669 14.14 -7.91 18.21
C PRO A 669 13.52 -8.87 19.23
N PHE A 670 12.20 -9.03 19.23
CA PHE A 670 11.51 -9.90 20.19
C PHE A 670 11.85 -11.36 19.98
N VAL A 671 11.85 -11.86 18.73
CA VAL A 671 12.24 -13.24 18.45
C VAL A 671 13.68 -13.51 18.90
N ILE A 672 14.64 -12.67 18.51
CA ILE A 672 16.06 -12.84 18.89
C ILE A 672 16.22 -12.85 20.41
N THR A 673 15.68 -11.83 21.08
CA THR A 673 15.86 -11.64 22.51
C THR A 673 15.16 -12.72 23.32
N LEU A 674 13.90 -13.05 22.99
CA LEU A 674 13.14 -14.05 23.72
C LEU A 674 13.67 -15.47 23.48
N VAL A 675 14.13 -15.81 22.27
CA VAL A 675 14.80 -17.11 22.05
C VAL A 675 16.08 -17.19 22.86
N ARG A 676 16.89 -16.13 22.90
CA ARG A 676 18.13 -16.11 23.69
C ARG A 676 17.87 -16.20 25.20
N LEU A 677 16.83 -15.56 25.71
CA LEU A 677 16.54 -15.50 27.14
C LEU A 677 15.70 -16.68 27.64
N TRP A 678 14.67 -17.07 26.88
CA TRP A 678 13.65 -18.05 27.29
C TRP A 678 13.85 -19.41 26.62
N GLY A 679 14.68 -19.50 25.58
CA GLY A 679 14.98 -20.74 24.86
C GLY A 679 16.10 -21.59 25.46
N ILE A 680 16.82 -21.10 26.48
CA ILE A 680 17.95 -21.81 27.12
C ILE A 680 17.49 -23.12 27.76
N SER A 681 16.34 -23.10 28.43
CA SER A 681 15.74 -24.30 29.02
C SER A 681 14.73 -24.91 28.05
N PRO A 682 14.76 -26.23 27.81
CA PRO A 682 13.78 -26.90 26.96
C PRO A 682 12.39 -27.03 27.62
N VAL A 683 12.28 -26.76 28.92
CA VAL A 683 11.03 -26.85 29.70
C VAL A 683 10.90 -25.69 30.70
N GLY A 684 9.67 -25.33 31.03
CA GLY A 684 9.34 -24.34 32.04
C GLY A 684 8.49 -23.17 31.52
N PRO A 685 7.99 -22.30 32.42
CA PRO A 685 6.98 -21.29 32.09
C PRO A 685 7.46 -20.25 31.07
N TYR A 686 8.75 -19.90 31.08
CA TYR A 686 9.33 -19.00 30.08
C TYR A 686 9.42 -19.66 28.70
N ARG A 687 9.72 -20.96 28.66
CA ARG A 687 9.77 -21.72 27.41
C ARG A 687 8.38 -21.85 26.78
N GLU A 688 7.37 -22.18 27.58
CA GLU A 688 5.98 -22.28 27.11
C GLU A 688 5.46 -20.92 26.58
N ARG A 689 5.81 -19.82 27.25
CA ARG A 689 5.49 -18.46 26.77
C ARG A 689 6.22 -18.11 25.48
N LEU A 690 7.48 -18.52 25.34
CA LEU A 690 8.23 -18.37 24.09
C LEU A 690 7.56 -19.14 22.96
N ASP A 691 7.25 -20.42 23.15
CA ASP A 691 6.62 -21.26 22.13
C ASP A 691 5.23 -20.71 21.73
N ASN A 692 4.45 -20.21 22.71
CA ASN A 692 3.19 -19.50 22.45
C ASN A 692 3.37 -18.24 21.60
N PHE A 693 4.38 -17.42 21.93
CA PHE A 693 4.72 -16.23 21.13
C PHE A 693 5.17 -16.60 19.71
N LEU A 694 5.98 -17.65 19.55
CA LEU A 694 6.43 -18.13 18.24
C LEU A 694 5.28 -18.66 17.39
N HIS A 695 4.28 -19.33 17.98
CA HIS A 695 3.05 -19.67 17.27
C HIS A 695 2.32 -18.43 16.73
N LEU A 696 2.21 -17.36 17.51
CA LEU A 696 1.68 -16.09 17.01
C LEU A 696 2.53 -15.52 15.88
N MET A 697 3.87 -15.53 16.01
CA MET A 697 4.77 -15.01 14.98
C MET A 697 4.65 -15.79 13.66
N LEU A 698 4.56 -17.11 13.72
CA LEU A 698 4.37 -17.95 12.53
C LEU A 698 3.04 -17.63 11.83
N ALA A 699 1.95 -17.47 12.58
CA ALA A 699 0.66 -17.06 12.02
C ALA A 699 0.74 -15.67 11.35
N VAL A 700 1.34 -14.67 12.01
CA VAL A 700 1.48 -13.31 11.42
C VAL A 700 2.44 -13.33 10.22
N ARG A 701 3.47 -14.17 10.22
CA ARG A 701 4.42 -14.32 9.10
C ARG A 701 3.74 -14.83 7.84
N ILE A 702 2.82 -15.80 7.96
CA ILE A 702 2.08 -16.35 6.81
C ILE A 702 1.24 -15.26 6.12
N LEU A 703 0.67 -14.31 6.88
CA LEU A 703 -0.05 -13.18 6.28
C LEU A 703 0.83 -12.21 5.48
N ALA A 704 2.16 -12.27 5.65
CA ALA A 704 3.11 -11.47 4.89
C ALA A 704 3.58 -12.17 3.60
N PHE A 705 3.18 -13.42 3.36
CA PHE A 705 3.56 -14.13 2.14
C PHE A 705 2.96 -13.47 0.90
N GLN A 706 3.75 -13.41 -0.17
CA GLN A 706 3.33 -12.89 -1.49
C GLN A 706 2.65 -13.95 -2.35
N SER A 707 2.75 -15.21 -1.92
CA SER A 707 2.12 -16.39 -2.52
C SER A 707 1.66 -17.33 -1.42
N LEU A 708 0.56 -18.05 -1.63
CA LEU A 708 0.02 -19.02 -0.67
C LEU A 708 -0.32 -20.34 -1.34
N VAL A 709 -0.11 -21.42 -0.61
CA VAL A 709 -0.69 -22.74 -0.86
C VAL A 709 -1.59 -23.16 0.30
N GLU A 710 -2.45 -24.16 0.12
CA GLU A 710 -3.35 -24.64 1.17
C GLU A 710 -2.60 -25.07 2.45
N SER A 711 -1.39 -25.64 2.33
CA SER A 711 -0.59 -26.00 3.50
C SER A 711 -0.15 -24.80 4.34
N ASP A 712 0.05 -23.63 3.74
CA ASP A 712 0.35 -22.39 4.49
C ASP A 712 -0.87 -21.96 5.29
N ILE A 713 -2.06 -22.08 4.71
CA ILE A 713 -3.33 -21.71 5.36
C ILE A 713 -3.61 -22.66 6.54
N LEU A 714 -3.40 -23.97 6.35
CA LEU A 714 -3.50 -24.96 7.43
C LEU A 714 -2.47 -24.69 8.54
N ALA A 715 -1.25 -24.27 8.19
CA ALA A 715 -0.24 -23.88 9.17
C ALA A 715 -0.68 -22.64 9.97
N PHE A 716 -1.30 -21.65 9.32
CA PHE A 716 -1.89 -20.50 10.02
C PHE A 716 -2.96 -20.96 11.01
N GLU A 717 -3.91 -21.80 10.57
CA GLU A 717 -4.98 -22.33 11.43
C GLU A 717 -4.41 -23.02 12.66
N HIS A 718 -3.48 -23.94 12.45
CA HIS A 718 -2.83 -24.69 13.52
C HIS A 718 -2.12 -23.77 14.51
N HIS A 719 -1.23 -22.90 14.03
CA HIS A 719 -0.45 -22.03 14.91
C HIS A 719 -1.32 -21.02 15.64
N TYR A 720 -2.30 -20.42 14.96
CA TYR A 720 -3.16 -19.42 15.59
C TYR A 720 -4.12 -20.02 16.62
N GLN A 721 -4.70 -21.19 16.33
CA GLN A 721 -5.52 -21.91 17.31
C GLN A 721 -4.70 -22.37 18.52
N THR A 722 -3.49 -22.88 18.29
CA THR A 722 -2.57 -23.29 19.39
C THR A 722 -2.22 -22.09 20.26
N TYR A 723 -1.85 -20.97 19.64
CA TYR A 723 -1.59 -19.71 20.33
C TYR A 723 -2.77 -19.31 21.23
N LEU A 724 -3.98 -19.24 20.69
CA LEU A 724 -5.16 -18.80 21.45
C LEU A 724 -5.58 -19.78 22.56
N SER A 725 -5.42 -21.09 22.32
CA SER A 725 -5.79 -22.13 23.28
C SER A 725 -4.92 -22.06 24.54
N GLN A 726 -3.62 -21.89 24.34
CA GLN A 726 -2.64 -21.80 25.44
C GLN A 726 -2.62 -20.41 26.11
N LEU A 727 -3.05 -19.35 25.40
CA LEU A 727 -2.94 -17.97 25.89
C LEU A 727 -3.61 -17.78 27.26
N ALA A 728 -4.78 -18.37 27.48
CA ALA A 728 -5.53 -18.21 28.73
C ALA A 728 -4.85 -18.89 29.93
N GLU A 729 -4.15 -20.01 29.68
CA GLU A 729 -3.40 -20.74 30.71
C GLU A 729 -2.09 -20.00 31.05
N LEU A 730 -1.37 -19.54 30.02
CA LEU A 730 -0.08 -18.86 30.18
C LEU A 730 -0.21 -17.43 30.73
N TYR A 731 -1.36 -16.79 30.49
CA TYR A 731 -1.66 -15.39 30.85
C TYR A 731 -3.09 -15.25 31.40
N PRO A 732 -3.39 -15.76 32.62
CA PRO A 732 -4.76 -15.84 33.15
C PRO A 732 -5.44 -14.49 33.44
N TYR A 733 -4.66 -13.41 33.52
CA TYR A 733 -5.15 -12.04 33.70
C TYR A 733 -5.67 -11.40 32.41
N GLU A 734 -5.29 -11.95 31.26
CA GLU A 734 -5.61 -11.36 29.97
C GLU A 734 -6.98 -11.83 29.48
N SER A 735 -7.91 -10.89 29.42
CA SER A 735 -9.19 -11.13 28.77
C SER A 735 -9.02 -11.29 27.26
N ARG A 736 -9.76 -12.24 26.69
CA ARG A 736 -9.89 -12.33 25.24
C ARG A 736 -10.63 -11.14 24.67
N ILE A 737 -10.20 -10.71 23.49
CA ILE A 737 -10.76 -9.56 22.80
C ILE A 737 -11.33 -9.96 21.43
N PRO A 738 -12.35 -9.24 20.92
CA PRO A 738 -13.01 -9.55 19.64
C PRO A 738 -12.08 -9.75 18.45
N VAL A 739 -10.97 -8.99 18.41
CA VAL A 739 -9.94 -9.12 17.36
C VAL A 739 -9.32 -10.51 17.30
N GLN A 740 -9.13 -11.16 18.46
CA GLN A 740 -8.58 -12.52 18.53
C GLN A 740 -9.53 -13.54 17.88
N HIS A 741 -10.82 -13.43 18.17
CA HIS A 741 -11.81 -14.30 17.55
C HIS A 741 -11.94 -14.05 16.05
N LEU A 742 -11.92 -12.78 15.60
CA LEU A 742 -11.94 -12.47 14.17
C LEU A 742 -10.74 -13.05 13.41
N GLY A 743 -9.59 -13.19 14.08
CA GLY A 743 -8.41 -13.85 13.51
C GLY A 743 -8.63 -15.32 13.14
N LEU A 744 -9.54 -16.02 13.84
CA LEU A 744 -9.89 -17.40 13.51
C LEU A 744 -10.56 -17.52 12.14
N HIS A 745 -11.12 -16.43 11.61
CA HIS A 745 -11.76 -16.39 10.30
C HIS A 745 -10.83 -15.94 9.16
N LEU A 746 -9.61 -15.47 9.45
CA LEU A 746 -8.63 -15.10 8.40
C LEU A 746 -8.39 -16.22 7.37
N PRO A 747 -8.26 -17.50 7.74
CA PRO A 747 -8.12 -18.61 6.80
C PRO A 747 -9.21 -18.67 5.74
N ALA A 748 -10.46 -18.33 6.09
CA ALA A 748 -11.55 -18.30 5.12
C ALA A 748 -11.33 -17.23 4.05
N PHE A 749 -10.79 -16.06 4.43
CA PHE A 749 -10.43 -15.02 3.48
C PHE A 749 -9.20 -15.40 2.65
N LEU A 750 -8.17 -16.03 3.25
CA LEU A 750 -6.99 -16.50 2.50
C LEU A 750 -7.37 -17.54 1.45
N ARG A 751 -8.27 -18.47 1.78
CA ARG A 751 -8.79 -19.45 0.81
C ARG A 751 -9.65 -18.80 -0.27
N ALA A 752 -10.39 -17.75 0.06
CA ALA A 752 -11.30 -17.10 -0.89
C ALA A 752 -10.57 -16.11 -1.81
N LEU A 753 -9.61 -15.35 -1.28
CA LEU A 753 -8.99 -14.18 -1.92
C LEU A 753 -7.48 -14.34 -2.14
N GLY A 754 -6.87 -15.44 -1.71
CA GLY A 754 -5.43 -15.66 -1.85
C GLY A 754 -4.60 -14.83 -0.85
N PRO A 755 -3.36 -14.43 -1.20
CA PRO A 755 -2.45 -13.75 -0.29
C PRO A 755 -3.01 -12.43 0.26
N SER A 756 -2.98 -12.27 1.60
CA SER A 756 -3.51 -11.07 2.26
C SER A 756 -2.81 -9.77 1.89
N THR A 757 -1.58 -9.84 1.38
CA THR A 757 -0.85 -8.68 0.85
C THR A 757 -1.56 -8.03 -0.33
N ARG A 758 -2.44 -8.76 -1.03
CA ARG A 758 -3.22 -8.29 -2.19
C ARG A 758 -4.51 -7.57 -1.84
N TYR A 759 -4.88 -7.51 -0.57
CA TYR A 759 -6.05 -6.77 -0.11
C TYR A 759 -5.81 -6.08 1.22
N SER A 760 -4.56 -5.98 1.69
CA SER A 760 -4.19 -5.32 2.94
C SER A 760 -4.39 -3.81 2.88
N GLU A 761 -4.83 -3.22 3.98
CA GLU A 761 -4.96 -1.75 4.14
C GLU A 761 -3.64 -1.01 4.40
N SER A 762 -2.49 -1.69 4.30
CA SER A 762 -1.16 -1.08 4.42
C SER A 762 -0.95 0.11 3.47
N THR A 763 -1.35 0.00 2.20
CA THR A 763 -1.13 1.06 1.21
C THR A 763 -2.04 2.27 1.46
N CYS A 764 -3.29 2.04 1.88
CA CYS A 764 -4.20 3.16 2.18
C CYS A 764 -3.79 3.93 3.43
N GLU A 765 -3.19 3.27 4.43
CA GLU A 765 -2.56 3.97 5.55
C GLU A 765 -1.41 4.88 5.07
N MET A 766 -0.62 4.41 4.09
CA MET A 766 0.43 5.23 3.46
C MET A 766 -0.17 6.45 2.73
N PHE A 767 -1.27 6.28 2.00
CA PHE A 767 -1.96 7.40 1.35
C PHE A 767 -2.50 8.41 2.37
N ASN A 768 -3.04 7.96 3.51
CA ASN A 768 -3.43 8.84 4.59
C ASN A 768 -2.23 9.61 5.17
N GLY A 769 -1.06 8.96 5.29
CA GLY A 769 0.20 9.63 5.63
C GLY A 769 0.56 10.74 4.64
N LEU A 770 0.48 10.47 3.33
CA LEU A 770 0.69 11.48 2.29
C LEU A 770 -0.28 12.66 2.42
N LEU A 771 -1.56 12.40 2.73
CA LEU A 771 -2.55 13.46 2.96
C LEU A 771 -2.23 14.29 4.21
N GLN A 772 -1.69 13.69 5.28
CA GLN A 772 -1.27 14.41 6.49
C GLN A 772 -0.08 15.34 6.24
N ASP A 773 0.81 14.97 5.31
CA ASP A 773 1.99 15.76 4.96
C ASP A 773 1.66 16.97 4.06
N ILE A 774 0.45 17.02 3.48
CA ILE A 774 0.01 18.18 2.71
C ILE A 774 -0.20 19.37 3.66
N SER A 775 0.52 20.46 3.39
CA SER A 775 0.31 21.73 4.10
C SER A 775 -1.13 22.23 3.95
N THR A 776 -1.86 22.31 5.06
CA THR A 776 -3.22 22.85 5.10
C THR A 776 -3.29 24.17 5.87
N ASN A 777 -4.38 24.91 5.72
CA ASN A 777 -4.67 26.11 6.53
C ASN A 777 -5.22 25.79 7.93
N PHE A 778 -5.32 24.49 8.29
CA PHE A 778 -5.86 23.98 9.55
C PHE A 778 -7.30 24.39 9.88
N LYS A 779 -8.09 24.75 8.86
CA LYS A 779 -9.49 25.15 9.03
C LYS A 779 -10.42 24.21 8.29
N PHE A 780 -11.31 23.57 9.04
CA PHE A 780 -12.26 22.61 8.47
C PHE A 780 -13.24 23.31 7.50
N GLY A 781 -13.44 22.65 6.36
CA GLY A 781 -14.31 23.10 5.27
C GLY A 781 -13.69 24.15 4.34
N GLU A 782 -12.46 24.65 4.58
CA GLU A 782 -11.79 25.66 3.74
C GLU A 782 -11.02 25.06 2.56
#